data_AF-A0A934DWA8-F1
#
_entry.id   AF-A0A934DWA8-F1
#
_cell.length_a   1.000
_cell.length_b   1.000
_cell.length_c   1.000
_cell.angle_alpha   90.00
_cell.angle_beta   90.00
_cell.angle_gamma   90.00
#
_symmetry.space_group_name_H-M   'P 1'
#
loop_
_entity.id
_entity.type
_entity.pdbx_description
1 polymer ?
#
loop_
_entity_poly.entity_id
_entity_poly.type
_entity_poly.pdbx_seq_one_letter_code
_entity_poly.pdbx_strand_id
1 'polypeptide(L)'
;MQHREPSFADPTNPNIRKQRMEALLSSWRRYPNWLQVDGPVYRRGAEDETGLTAEDTKVWRDVLRTAEPVPPRTLLQGLRSHAELAGVSVDDLVRDRAVMIVGDRVACRWRKSQGGAVSTLEGHQWTLRVRAADYDAARLEAVLRRRFGEVELRGEIYVARIPLHGSLDAVTLLLECCLEEPDLAYRAWRVSRALEIGDAFLSQLTASVRRSLAASLANELSSALASLSAQVDLQLEWFAEGIEGSSAVEHRSGLPPSRLTALLEAEFCLQHSHQEIADQYYEDLAWAFALVGECLQIGELLKQLPPGRTFEALVDAIAHSRPEMVATYVWHPAFHAEGAFALLQLSQQIQYAPSNTLELHPEWLEVQRLGRAQILLGDRLLDPASALALGVRDEGQSLVRTHVDAYSDPFRPQALDSQTIAELWRQALSLPDRKKDTVDALECFLAGDRKLSDAAMAFGLRIVGVLREIDSAEAARAARAIVSGYVSSLMLQPSVFSLPDLLPAIGPPLDEIRATLASSDPTTYAKWLRPFDLTDYLQRARSQEPPDRIDSRTVTPFYDVPRAIRSHTHMLIAQALTTENFELALDAALECVAADVRADIVLHAFSWSDLAQTTEYRRVEGLTPLFVGIGMLLSRSERGLELLSGLLACDPEAHILAYVRIGARDSEPLTRLLDPVLRNRLNAELSAARGIALGHALELASILHQAELPRESERFARKTIEICCGLESHHRQNYLDAAYAILAGALAQQEMWAELVELDPRIDGRTQALFVRSVKAVALMELGKLDDARVALSHILEEEPHHHGALINLTACLVRAEDWLAAIDAAERAKAIVAPQQWDNLLINEAIARDKVGDRFTADSLLKKISPRARRRPDIQELQSRVGANQHGRPSALVEFEPPATGSVPKSAVDVPESAAPRQQSEPIDVAIITALDVEYNAVRERLTECRAAPKHEQIPDMWGWTLGTIAKTDGSGAHRVVLAMAGRSGNLQSFMVTLRTVNRWQPRYVVFSGIAGGLDREGLAQGDVVLSESVWFYDYGKIDNGRYVPRHRDLFAVDASLFNSAVSFHGSCPALAAPSVVPPRPDHTPKLVKGLIGSGDKVIDDLSQDFAKSIVGARPDLQAVEMEAAGACAAIQYLRDEGRNVGFIMVRGISDMPKALPSSVVIASGEAPLSQTQQRDNWKPYASAIAARFVVDWIASDRWPLAPRSASQGNGAARD
;
A
#
# COMPACT_ATOMS: atom_id res chain seq x y z
N MET A 1 -18.57 -34.29 -6.98
CA MET A 1 -19.94 -33.89 -6.59
C MET A 1 -20.28 -32.64 -7.37
N GLN A 2 -21.29 -32.70 -8.25
CA GLN A 2 -21.85 -31.53 -8.93
C GLN A 2 -22.60 -30.70 -7.88
N HIS A 3 -22.01 -29.59 -7.42
CA HIS A 3 -22.76 -28.61 -6.65
C HIS A 3 -23.51 -27.70 -7.63
N ARG A 4 -24.84 -27.81 -7.61
CA ARG A 4 -25.75 -26.83 -8.21
C ARG A 4 -25.43 -25.46 -7.62
N GLU A 5 -25.21 -24.47 -8.48
CA GLU A 5 -25.22 -23.06 -8.09
C GLU A 5 -26.59 -22.74 -7.46
N PRO A 6 -26.64 -22.20 -6.23
CA PRO A 6 -27.87 -21.66 -5.69
C PRO A 6 -28.25 -20.43 -6.52
N SER A 7 -29.50 -20.40 -7.00
CA SER A 7 -30.06 -19.29 -7.77
C SER A 7 -29.82 -17.95 -7.09
N PHE A 8 -29.50 -16.90 -7.85
CA PHE A 8 -29.53 -15.49 -7.44
C PHE A 8 -30.84 -15.16 -6.72
N ALA A 9 -30.82 -15.23 -5.40
CA ALA A 9 -31.93 -14.86 -4.54
C ALA A 9 -31.55 -13.57 -3.79
N ASP A 10 -32.52 -12.67 -3.73
CA ASP A 10 -32.57 -11.37 -3.06
C ASP A 10 -31.32 -10.97 -2.22
N PRO A 11 -30.51 -9.98 -2.66
CA PRO A 11 -29.32 -9.52 -1.94
C PRO A 11 -29.61 -8.92 -0.55
N THR A 12 -30.87 -8.60 -0.26
CA THR A 12 -31.27 -8.14 1.08
C THR A 12 -31.43 -9.29 2.07
N ASN A 13 -31.61 -10.53 1.58
CA ASN A 13 -31.88 -11.68 2.43
C ASN A 13 -30.68 -11.98 3.33
N PRO A 14 -30.84 -11.85 4.65
CA PRO A 14 -29.72 -11.92 5.55
C PRO A 14 -29.18 -13.38 5.59
N ASN A 15 -30.03 -14.41 5.45
CA ASN A 15 -29.56 -15.81 5.43
C ASN A 15 -28.68 -16.12 4.21
N ILE A 16 -28.95 -15.49 3.05
CA ILE A 16 -28.15 -15.67 1.84
C ILE A 16 -26.77 -15.05 2.02
N ARG A 17 -26.69 -13.85 2.62
CA ARG A 17 -25.41 -13.20 2.96
C ARG A 17 -24.58 -14.06 3.91
N LYS A 18 -25.23 -14.69 4.91
CA LYS A 18 -24.58 -15.62 5.85
C LYS A 18 -24.04 -16.83 5.12
N GLN A 19 -24.86 -17.50 4.31
CA GLN A 19 -24.45 -18.68 3.52
C GLN A 19 -23.30 -18.36 2.56
N ARG A 20 -23.32 -17.18 1.93
CA ARG A 20 -22.24 -16.72 1.06
C ARG A 20 -20.95 -16.48 1.83
N MET A 21 -21.04 -15.81 2.99
CA MET A 21 -19.89 -15.58 3.86
C MET A 21 -19.32 -16.91 4.40
N GLU A 22 -20.17 -17.85 4.81
CA GLU A 22 -19.78 -19.22 5.19
C GLU A 22 -19.10 -19.95 4.03
N ALA A 23 -19.60 -19.82 2.80
CA ALA A 23 -18.99 -20.44 1.63
C ALA A 23 -17.58 -19.87 1.37
N LEU A 24 -17.42 -18.55 1.42
CA LEU A 24 -16.12 -17.87 1.26
C LEU A 24 -15.14 -18.28 2.37
N LEU A 25 -15.56 -18.23 3.63
CA LEU A 25 -14.71 -18.61 4.77
C LEU A 25 -14.40 -20.12 4.78
N SER A 26 -15.33 -20.97 4.35
CA SER A 26 -15.07 -22.41 4.19
C SER A 26 -14.01 -22.68 3.12
N SER A 27 -13.91 -21.82 2.11
CA SER A 27 -12.84 -21.90 1.11
C SER A 27 -11.49 -21.56 1.72
N TRP A 28 -11.43 -20.61 2.66
CA TRP A 28 -10.21 -20.26 3.39
C TRP A 28 -9.69 -21.44 4.22
N ARG A 29 -10.60 -22.21 4.84
CA ARG A 29 -10.26 -23.46 5.54
C ARG A 29 -9.80 -24.58 4.59
N ARG A 30 -10.28 -24.61 3.34
CA ARG A 30 -9.93 -25.65 2.36
C ARG A 30 -8.52 -25.50 1.80
N TYR A 31 -7.85 -24.38 2.03
CA TYR A 31 -6.40 -24.31 1.89
C TYR A 31 -5.82 -24.98 3.13
N PRO A 32 -5.25 -26.19 3.00
CA PRO A 32 -4.73 -26.87 4.16
C PRO A 32 -3.58 -26.01 4.68
N ASN A 33 -3.73 -25.47 5.89
CA ASN A 33 -2.60 -25.07 6.70
C ASN A 33 -1.83 -26.36 6.94
N TRP A 34 -0.72 -26.54 6.21
CA TRP A 34 0.28 -27.55 6.54
C TRP A 34 1.00 -27.04 7.80
N LEU A 35 0.28 -27.00 8.94
CA LEU A 35 0.92 -27.32 10.19
C LEU A 35 1.44 -28.74 10.01
N GLN A 36 2.72 -28.80 9.63
CA GLN A 36 3.63 -29.90 9.88
C GLN A 36 3.00 -31.28 9.73
N VAL A 37 3.08 -31.87 8.54
CA VAL A 37 3.49 -33.27 8.28
C VAL A 37 3.33 -33.46 6.78
N ASP A 38 4.47 -33.55 6.09
CA ASP A 38 4.53 -34.30 4.85
C ASP A 38 4.01 -35.72 5.12
N GLY A 39 2.86 -36.09 4.57
CA GLY A 39 2.53 -37.52 4.40
C GLY A 39 1.05 -37.88 4.34
N PRO A 40 0.67 -38.83 3.47
CA PRO A 40 -0.70 -39.28 3.29
C PRO A 40 -1.18 -40.08 4.52
N VAL A 41 -2.49 -40.33 4.56
CA VAL A 41 -3.14 -41.37 5.38
C VAL A 41 -2.22 -42.60 5.53
N TYR A 42 -1.56 -42.75 6.68
CA TYR A 42 -0.74 -43.92 6.98
C TYR A 42 -1.66 -45.12 7.16
N ARG A 43 -1.72 -45.95 6.13
CA ARG A 43 -2.07 -47.36 6.28
C ARG A 43 -1.00 -48.00 7.15
N ARG A 44 -1.44 -48.83 8.11
CA ARG A 44 -0.62 -49.80 8.84
C ARG A 44 0.52 -50.37 7.96
N GLY A 45 1.75 -50.15 8.40
CA GLY A 45 2.96 -50.92 8.10
C GLY A 45 3.84 -50.81 9.34
N ALA A 46 3.96 -51.89 10.11
CA ALA A 46 5.18 -52.70 10.23
C ALA A 46 6.21 -52.06 11.18
N GLU A 47 6.73 -52.87 12.09
CA GLU A 47 7.46 -52.58 13.33
C GLU A 47 8.80 -51.81 13.18
N ASP A 48 9.09 -51.22 12.02
CA ASP A 48 10.43 -50.75 11.64
C ASP A 48 10.63 -49.22 11.63
N GLU A 49 9.58 -48.39 11.76
CA GLU A 49 9.71 -46.92 11.68
C GLU A 49 9.86 -46.20 13.04
N THR A 50 9.43 -46.80 14.17
CA THR A 50 9.45 -46.12 15.50
C THR A 50 10.77 -46.29 16.27
N GLY A 51 11.61 -47.23 15.83
CA GLY A 51 12.80 -47.68 16.56
C GLY A 51 12.51 -48.39 17.89
N LEU A 52 11.25 -48.68 18.24
CA LEU A 52 10.86 -49.40 19.46
C LEU A 52 10.53 -50.86 19.16
N THR A 53 10.94 -51.76 20.04
CA THR A 53 10.49 -53.16 19.98
C THR A 53 9.01 -53.30 20.41
N ALA A 54 8.39 -54.46 20.17
CA ALA A 54 7.03 -54.73 20.62
C ALA A 54 6.86 -54.64 22.15
N GLU A 55 7.90 -55.01 22.92
CA GLU A 55 7.90 -54.84 24.39
C GLU A 55 8.08 -53.38 24.79
N ASP A 56 8.99 -52.65 24.13
CA ASP A 56 9.19 -51.22 24.36
C ASP A 56 7.93 -50.40 24.03
N THR A 57 7.18 -50.81 23.00
CA THR A 57 5.90 -50.17 22.62
C THR A 57 4.83 -50.34 23.69
N LYS A 58 4.80 -51.49 24.40
CA LYS A 58 3.90 -51.70 25.54
C LYS A 58 4.28 -50.80 26.71
N VAL A 59 5.57 -50.69 27.02
CA VAL A 59 6.07 -49.76 28.05
C VAL A 59 5.71 -48.32 27.67
N TRP A 60 5.92 -47.93 26.42
CA TRP A 60 5.61 -46.58 25.94
C TRP A 60 4.11 -46.26 26.04
N ARG A 61 3.24 -47.20 25.63
CA ARG A 61 1.79 -47.05 25.80
C ARG A 61 1.40 -46.85 27.27
N ASP A 62 1.98 -47.63 28.17
CA ASP A 62 1.69 -47.52 29.59
C ASP A 62 2.19 -46.20 30.17
N VAL A 63 3.39 -45.76 29.79
CA VAL A 63 3.92 -44.42 30.15
C VAL A 63 2.99 -43.32 29.67
N LEU A 64 2.51 -43.35 28.42
CA LEU A 64 1.55 -42.36 27.91
C LEU A 64 0.26 -42.34 28.75
N ARG A 65 -0.13 -43.46 29.36
CA ARG A 65 -1.32 -43.59 30.21
C ARG A 65 -1.10 -43.22 31.69
N THR A 66 0.12 -43.36 32.22
CA THR A 66 0.40 -43.18 33.67
C THR A 66 1.27 -41.98 34.00
N ALA A 67 2.11 -41.50 33.08
CA ALA A 67 3.01 -40.38 33.29
C ALA A 67 2.30 -39.08 33.73
N GLU A 68 2.95 -38.25 34.51
CA GLU A 68 2.40 -36.97 34.93
C GLU A 68 2.90 -35.85 34.00
N PRO A 69 2.03 -35.23 33.19
CA PRO A 69 2.40 -34.06 32.39
C PRO A 69 2.39 -32.80 33.27
N VAL A 70 3.58 -32.24 33.47
CA VAL A 70 3.81 -31.02 34.23
C VAL A 70 3.75 -29.82 33.29
N PRO A 71 2.89 -28.82 33.56
CA PRO A 71 2.80 -27.62 32.74
C PRO A 71 4.01 -26.71 32.96
N PRO A 72 4.24 -25.74 32.06
CA PRO A 72 5.23 -24.69 32.25
C PRO A 72 5.18 -24.04 33.63
N ARG A 73 6.32 -23.53 34.09
CA ARG A 73 6.42 -22.79 35.36
C ARG A 73 5.63 -21.49 35.39
N THR A 74 5.11 -21.03 34.25
CA THR A 74 4.17 -19.91 34.15
C THR A 74 2.78 -20.26 34.70
N LEU A 75 2.55 -21.53 35.07
CA LEU A 75 1.41 -21.97 35.86
C LEU A 75 1.85 -22.39 37.26
N LEU A 76 1.04 -22.13 38.29
CA LEU A 76 1.37 -22.39 39.69
C LEU A 76 1.68 -23.86 39.97
N GLN A 77 0.95 -24.80 39.33
CA GLN A 77 1.23 -26.22 39.43
C GLN A 77 2.61 -26.58 38.84
N GLY A 78 2.95 -25.97 37.70
CA GLY A 78 4.26 -26.13 37.04
C GLY A 78 5.38 -25.56 37.89
N LEU A 79 5.21 -24.33 38.40
CA LEU A 79 6.16 -23.68 39.29
C LEU A 79 6.46 -24.54 40.51
N ARG A 80 5.42 -25.06 41.19
CA ARG A 80 5.58 -25.95 42.35
C ARG A 80 6.39 -27.19 42.02
N SER A 81 6.11 -27.81 40.88
CA SER A 81 6.80 -29.03 40.43
C SER A 81 8.26 -28.75 40.07
N HIS A 82 8.54 -27.67 39.34
CA HIS A 82 9.90 -27.30 38.97
C HIS A 82 10.73 -26.79 40.16
N ALA A 83 10.10 -26.10 41.11
CA ALA A 83 10.72 -25.67 42.36
C ALA A 83 11.06 -26.87 43.26
N GLU A 84 10.16 -27.86 43.37
CA GLU A 84 10.41 -29.14 44.04
C GLU A 84 11.65 -29.82 43.47
N LEU A 85 11.72 -29.95 42.13
CA LEU A 85 12.88 -30.56 41.46
C LEU A 85 14.17 -29.78 41.71
N ALA A 86 14.13 -28.45 41.71
CA ALA A 86 15.28 -27.59 41.97
C ALA A 86 15.66 -27.50 43.46
N GLY A 87 14.85 -28.05 44.38
CA GLY A 87 15.06 -27.92 45.82
C GLY A 87 14.82 -26.50 46.35
N VAL A 88 13.96 -25.72 45.69
CA VAL A 88 13.65 -24.32 46.03
C VAL A 88 12.21 -24.21 46.53
N SER A 89 11.96 -23.35 47.53
CA SER A 89 10.61 -23.07 48.02
C SER A 89 9.93 -21.99 47.18
N VAL A 90 8.68 -22.23 46.78
CA VAL A 90 7.86 -21.22 46.08
C VAL A 90 7.60 -20.00 46.96
N ASP A 91 7.40 -20.20 48.27
CA ASP A 91 7.20 -19.08 49.20
C ASP A 91 8.44 -18.19 49.31
N ASP A 92 9.63 -18.79 49.22
CA ASP A 92 10.89 -18.04 49.17
C ASP A 92 10.99 -17.24 47.86
N LEU A 93 10.61 -17.84 46.72
CA LEU A 93 10.58 -17.13 45.43
C LEU A 93 9.61 -15.93 45.45
N VAL A 94 8.42 -16.09 46.04
CA VAL A 94 7.45 -14.99 46.17
C VAL A 94 7.99 -13.92 47.13
N ARG A 95 8.52 -14.31 48.30
CA ARG A 95 9.09 -13.40 49.28
C ARG A 95 10.24 -12.57 48.70
N ASP A 96 11.10 -13.22 47.92
CA ASP A 96 12.27 -12.61 47.30
C ASP A 96 11.90 -11.82 46.02
N ARG A 97 10.60 -11.70 45.71
CA ARG A 97 10.05 -11.06 44.50
C ARG A 97 10.65 -11.60 43.21
N ALA A 98 11.03 -12.87 43.21
CA ALA A 98 11.49 -13.60 42.04
C ALA A 98 10.33 -13.93 41.08
N VAL A 99 9.18 -14.23 41.68
CA VAL A 99 7.94 -14.59 40.97
C VAL A 99 6.77 -13.78 41.51
N MET A 100 5.77 -13.58 40.66
CA MET A 100 4.47 -13.04 41.03
C MET A 100 3.40 -14.03 40.60
N ILE A 101 2.41 -14.24 41.46
CA ILE A 101 1.32 -15.17 41.23
C ILE A 101 0.01 -14.38 41.25
N VAL A 102 -0.77 -14.47 40.17
CA VAL A 102 -2.12 -13.88 40.07
C VAL A 102 -3.09 -14.99 39.69
N GLY A 103 -3.94 -15.41 40.64
CA GLY A 103 -4.68 -16.67 40.50
C GLY A 103 -3.71 -17.85 40.48
N ASP A 104 -3.63 -18.55 39.37
CA ASP A 104 -2.68 -19.62 39.11
C ASP A 104 -1.65 -19.29 38.02
N ARG A 105 -1.70 -18.07 37.46
CA ARG A 105 -0.71 -17.57 36.51
C ARG A 105 0.50 -17.02 37.23
N VAL A 106 1.67 -17.28 36.69
CA VAL A 106 2.97 -16.96 37.30
C VAL A 106 3.82 -16.17 36.32
N ALA A 107 4.31 -15.01 36.76
CA ALA A 107 5.37 -14.26 36.09
C ALA A 107 6.68 -14.41 36.84
N CYS A 108 7.80 -14.56 36.11
CA CYS A 108 9.15 -14.68 36.67
C CYS A 108 9.99 -13.47 36.23
N ARG A 109 10.79 -12.87 37.13
CA ARG A 109 11.70 -11.76 36.78
C ARG A 109 12.88 -12.23 35.91
N TRP A 110 13.18 -11.47 34.84
CA TRP A 110 14.23 -11.81 33.86
C TRP A 110 15.66 -11.36 34.22
N ARG A 111 15.86 -10.51 35.24
CA ARG A 111 17.15 -9.81 35.41
C ARG A 111 18.33 -10.73 35.79
N LYS A 112 19.41 -10.61 35.00
CA LYS A 112 20.83 -10.92 35.29
C LYS A 112 21.40 -10.20 36.53
N SER A 113 20.66 -10.06 37.62
CA SER A 113 21.24 -9.60 38.89
C SER A 113 21.85 -10.79 39.62
N GLN A 114 23.15 -10.95 39.43
CA GLN A 114 24.12 -11.63 40.30
C GLN A 114 23.54 -12.68 41.28
N GLY A 115 23.62 -13.96 40.90
CA GLY A 115 23.73 -15.07 41.86
C GLY A 115 22.50 -15.45 42.69
N GLY A 116 21.27 -15.19 42.23
CA GLY A 116 20.04 -15.61 42.92
C GLY A 116 19.44 -16.93 42.40
N ALA A 117 18.76 -17.67 43.31
CA ALA A 117 18.13 -19.00 43.11
C ALA A 117 17.11 -19.11 41.96
N VAL A 118 16.71 -18.00 41.35
CA VAL A 118 15.80 -17.93 40.19
C VAL A 118 16.50 -18.34 38.90
N SER A 119 17.80 -18.05 38.79
CA SER A 119 18.60 -18.38 37.59
C SER A 119 18.80 -19.89 37.37
N THR A 120 18.50 -20.71 38.39
CA THR A 120 18.58 -22.18 38.36
C THR A 120 17.22 -22.85 38.21
N LEU A 121 16.11 -22.12 38.26
CA LEU A 121 14.80 -22.69 37.94
C LEU A 121 14.75 -22.90 36.43
N GLU A 122 14.59 -24.14 35.98
CA GLU A 122 14.27 -24.52 34.59
C GLU A 122 12.74 -24.60 34.42
N GLY A 123 12.21 -25.12 33.29
CA GLY A 123 10.77 -25.42 33.16
C GLY A 123 9.93 -24.41 32.38
N HIS A 124 10.48 -23.86 31.29
CA HIS A 124 9.72 -23.09 30.32
C HIS A 124 8.72 -23.96 29.55
N GLN A 125 9.12 -25.18 29.19
CA GLN A 125 8.26 -26.08 28.43
C GLN A 125 7.54 -27.10 29.30
N TRP A 126 6.50 -27.72 28.72
CA TRP A 126 5.85 -28.90 29.27
C TRP A 126 6.88 -30.02 29.54
N THR A 127 6.75 -30.70 30.68
CA THR A 127 7.67 -31.75 31.13
C THR A 127 6.91 -33.03 31.45
N LEU A 128 7.50 -34.19 31.20
CA LEU A 128 6.89 -35.48 31.52
C LEU A 128 7.60 -36.14 32.73
N ARG A 129 6.85 -36.43 33.80
CA ARG A 129 7.35 -37.17 34.97
C ARG A 129 6.88 -38.63 34.91
N VAL A 130 7.79 -39.58 35.07
CA VAL A 130 7.48 -41.02 35.06
C VAL A 130 8.09 -41.68 36.29
N ARG A 131 7.29 -42.43 37.06
CA ARG A 131 7.78 -43.16 38.22
C ARG A 131 8.59 -44.39 37.78
N ALA A 132 9.84 -44.48 38.21
CA ALA A 132 10.76 -45.54 37.82
C ALA A 132 10.37 -46.91 38.40
N ALA A 133 9.83 -46.94 39.62
CA ALA A 133 9.47 -48.17 40.35
C ALA A 133 8.45 -49.08 39.63
N ASP A 134 7.71 -48.54 38.66
CA ASP A 134 6.66 -49.27 37.95
C ASP A 134 7.21 -50.06 36.73
N TYR A 135 8.51 -49.91 36.41
CA TYR A 135 9.11 -50.43 35.17
C TYR A 135 10.52 -51.02 35.38
N ASP A 136 10.99 -51.78 34.39
CA ASP A 136 12.43 -52.09 34.27
C ASP A 136 13.20 -50.80 33.96
N ALA A 137 14.07 -50.37 34.87
CA ALA A 137 14.69 -49.05 34.83
C ALA A 137 15.52 -48.82 33.55
N ALA A 138 16.27 -49.83 33.10
CA ALA A 138 17.11 -49.73 31.91
C ALA A 138 16.27 -49.63 30.63
N ARG A 139 15.18 -50.40 30.55
CA ARG A 139 14.26 -50.34 29.41
C ARG A 139 13.46 -49.04 29.37
N LEU A 140 12.96 -48.57 30.52
CA LEU A 140 12.22 -47.30 30.60
C LEU A 140 13.11 -46.12 30.16
N GLU A 141 14.33 -46.03 30.69
CA GLU A 141 15.26 -44.98 30.32
C GLU A 141 15.58 -45.01 28.81
N ALA A 142 15.76 -46.20 28.23
CA ALA A 142 15.97 -46.36 26.80
C ALA A 142 14.77 -45.87 25.96
N VAL A 143 13.54 -46.15 26.40
CA VAL A 143 12.31 -45.65 25.73
C VAL A 143 12.25 -44.12 25.82
N LEU A 144 12.48 -43.54 27.00
CA LEU A 144 12.43 -42.09 27.19
C LEU A 144 13.51 -41.36 26.39
N ARG A 145 14.75 -41.86 26.37
CA ARG A 145 15.86 -41.25 25.60
C ARG A 145 15.66 -41.34 24.08
N ARG A 146 14.80 -42.24 23.59
CA ARG A 146 14.37 -42.28 22.18
C ARG A 146 13.28 -41.27 21.85
N ARG A 147 12.70 -40.59 22.86
CA ARG A 147 11.59 -39.65 22.71
C ARG A 147 11.94 -38.24 23.19
N PHE A 148 12.95 -38.10 24.05
CA PHE A 148 13.36 -36.85 24.67
C PHE A 148 14.87 -36.68 24.63
N GLY A 149 15.33 -35.47 24.34
CA GLY A 149 16.74 -35.09 24.34
C GLY A 149 17.33 -35.02 25.74
N GLU A 150 16.50 -34.73 26.74
CA GLU A 150 16.88 -34.71 28.15
C GLU A 150 16.05 -35.69 28.97
N VAL A 151 16.73 -36.64 29.60
CA VAL A 151 16.14 -37.59 30.54
C VAL A 151 17.04 -37.68 31.77
N GLU A 152 16.50 -37.30 32.91
CA GLU A 152 17.19 -37.26 34.19
C GLU A 152 16.41 -38.07 35.24
N LEU A 153 17.11 -38.91 36.00
CA LEU A 153 16.52 -39.63 37.14
C LEU A 153 16.74 -38.81 38.42
N ARG A 154 15.66 -38.36 39.07
CA ARG A 154 15.69 -37.69 40.38
C ARG A 154 14.92 -38.52 41.41
N GLY A 155 15.65 -39.21 42.29
CA GLY A 155 15.06 -40.17 43.21
C GLY A 155 14.42 -41.34 42.45
N GLU A 156 13.12 -41.54 42.62
CA GLU A 156 12.32 -42.59 41.96
C GLU A 156 11.56 -42.08 40.72
N ILE A 157 11.87 -40.89 40.21
CA ILE A 157 11.13 -40.25 39.10
C ILE A 157 12.09 -39.87 37.99
N TYR A 158 11.81 -40.36 36.78
CA TYR A 158 12.39 -39.84 35.55
C TYR A 158 11.69 -38.54 35.15
N VAL A 159 12.48 -37.51 34.87
CA VAL A 159 12.06 -36.22 34.33
C VAL A 159 12.54 -36.17 32.89
N ALA A 160 11.59 -36.12 31.94
CA ALA A 160 11.87 -36.07 30.52
C ALA A 160 11.48 -34.70 29.93
N ARG A 161 12.41 -34.06 29.22
CA ARG A 161 12.32 -32.70 28.66
C ARG A 161 12.85 -32.68 27.23
N ILE A 162 12.49 -31.65 26.47
CA ILE A 162 12.93 -31.42 25.09
C ILE A 162 12.55 -32.62 24.21
N PRO A 163 11.29 -32.73 23.76
CA PRO A 163 10.86 -33.85 22.93
C PRO A 163 11.66 -33.87 21.62
N LEU A 164 12.00 -35.07 21.16
CA LEU A 164 12.66 -35.29 19.87
C LEU A 164 11.58 -35.32 18.78
N HIS A 165 11.74 -34.53 17.72
CA HIS A 165 10.81 -34.49 16.59
C HIS A 165 10.60 -35.89 15.98
N GLY A 166 9.33 -36.29 15.78
CA GLY A 166 8.97 -37.53 15.06
C GLY A 166 8.20 -38.60 15.85
N SER A 167 7.74 -38.34 17.08
CA SER A 167 6.97 -39.30 17.90
C SER A 167 5.49 -39.44 17.48
N LEU A 168 5.21 -39.57 16.17
CA LEU A 168 3.85 -39.70 15.63
C LEU A 168 3.17 -41.00 16.05
N ASP A 169 3.94 -42.02 16.47
CA ASP A 169 3.45 -43.24 17.10
C ASP A 169 2.67 -42.95 18.38
N ALA A 170 3.11 -41.97 19.17
CA ALA A 170 2.44 -41.56 20.39
C ALA A 170 1.04 -41.00 20.14
N VAL A 171 0.78 -40.39 18.97
CA VAL A 171 -0.57 -39.92 18.60
C VAL A 171 -1.54 -41.10 18.55
N THR A 172 -1.16 -42.16 17.85
CA THR A 172 -2.01 -43.35 17.70
C THR A 172 -2.27 -44.01 19.06
N LEU A 173 -1.23 -44.15 19.88
CA LEU A 173 -1.34 -44.76 21.21
C LEU A 173 -2.20 -43.91 22.17
N LEU A 174 -2.04 -42.59 22.17
CA LEU A 174 -2.87 -41.69 22.97
C LEU A 174 -4.35 -41.77 22.55
N LEU A 175 -4.63 -41.83 21.25
CA LEU A 175 -5.98 -41.99 20.73
C LEU A 175 -6.60 -43.33 21.15
N GLU A 176 -5.85 -44.43 21.08
CA GLU A 176 -6.29 -45.74 21.59
C GLU A 176 -6.67 -45.67 23.07
N CYS A 177 -5.82 -45.06 23.91
CA CYS A 177 -6.12 -44.89 25.34
C CYS A 177 -7.38 -44.04 25.58
N CYS A 178 -7.57 -42.97 24.81
CA CYS A 178 -8.77 -42.13 24.93
C CYS A 178 -10.04 -42.81 24.42
N LEU A 179 -9.94 -43.74 23.47
CA LEU A 179 -11.08 -44.52 23.00
C LEU A 179 -11.53 -45.54 24.04
N GLU A 180 -10.60 -46.12 24.80
CA GLU A 180 -10.90 -46.99 25.93
C GLU A 180 -11.54 -46.20 27.10
N GLU A 181 -10.96 -45.04 27.44
CA GLU A 181 -11.39 -44.20 28.55
C GLU A 181 -11.46 -42.72 28.12
N PRO A 182 -12.62 -42.23 27.66
CA PRO A 182 -12.78 -40.85 27.17
C PRO A 182 -12.47 -39.75 28.20
N ASP A 183 -12.55 -40.05 29.50
CA ASP A 183 -12.22 -39.09 30.56
C ASP A 183 -10.70 -38.81 30.65
N LEU A 184 -9.86 -39.66 30.04
CA LEU A 184 -8.42 -39.42 29.92
C LEU A 184 -8.07 -38.37 28.86
N ALA A 185 -9.03 -37.89 28.07
CA ALA A 185 -8.78 -36.99 26.93
C ALA A 185 -8.02 -35.72 27.32
N TYR A 186 -8.39 -35.11 28.44
CA TYR A 186 -7.74 -33.89 28.94
C TYR A 186 -6.29 -34.14 29.38
N ARG A 187 -6.03 -35.26 30.09
CA ARG A 187 -4.67 -35.66 30.44
C ARG A 187 -3.85 -36.01 29.18
N ALA A 188 -4.43 -36.74 28.23
CA ALA A 188 -3.78 -37.10 26.97
C ALA A 188 -3.39 -35.87 26.15
N TRP A 189 -4.24 -34.83 26.13
CA TRP A 189 -3.89 -33.54 25.53
C TRP A 189 -2.66 -32.91 26.22
N ARG A 190 -2.61 -32.88 27.55
CA ARG A 190 -1.42 -32.38 28.29
C ARG A 190 -0.15 -33.17 27.98
N VAL A 191 -0.25 -34.50 27.89
CA VAL A 191 0.87 -35.36 27.46
C VAL A 191 1.28 -35.05 26.01
N SER A 192 0.32 -34.80 25.12
CA SER A 192 0.60 -34.42 23.73
C SER A 192 1.32 -33.07 23.62
N ARG A 193 1.08 -32.11 24.53
CA ARG A 193 1.82 -30.85 24.63
C ARG A 193 3.27 -31.07 25.10
N ALA A 194 3.49 -31.95 26.08
CA ALA A 194 4.84 -32.34 26.51
C ALA A 194 5.66 -33.05 25.41
N LEU A 195 4.98 -33.62 24.42
CA LEU A 195 5.59 -34.28 23.27
C LEU A 195 5.66 -33.40 22.01
N GLU A 196 5.17 -32.15 22.07
CA GLU A 196 5.06 -31.26 20.91
C GLU A 196 4.27 -31.87 19.72
N ILE A 197 3.26 -32.70 20.01
CA ILE A 197 2.38 -33.35 19.01
C ILE A 197 0.90 -32.96 19.17
N GLY A 198 0.63 -31.85 19.86
CA GLY A 198 -0.73 -31.40 20.20
C GLY A 198 -1.66 -31.29 18.99
N ASP A 199 -1.21 -30.62 17.92
CA ASP A 199 -2.04 -30.39 16.73
C ASP A 199 -2.37 -31.70 16.00
N ALA A 200 -1.38 -32.58 15.87
CA ALA A 200 -1.57 -33.91 15.29
C ALA A 200 -2.57 -34.74 16.11
N PHE A 201 -2.50 -34.66 17.44
CA PHE A 201 -3.45 -35.31 18.34
C PHE A 201 -4.87 -34.76 18.18
N LEU A 202 -5.05 -33.44 18.22
CA LEU A 202 -6.35 -32.79 18.10
C LEU A 202 -7.05 -33.11 16.76
N SER A 203 -6.28 -33.14 15.66
CA SER A 203 -6.80 -33.39 14.31
C SER A 203 -7.42 -34.80 14.14
N GLN A 204 -6.99 -35.77 14.94
CA GLN A 204 -7.37 -37.18 14.83
C GLN A 204 -8.41 -37.63 15.89
N LEU A 205 -8.88 -36.72 16.74
CA LEU A 205 -9.88 -37.01 17.76
C LEU A 205 -11.22 -37.46 17.17
N THR A 206 -11.74 -38.57 17.69
CA THR A 206 -13.12 -39.01 17.43
C THR A 206 -14.14 -38.08 18.10
N ALA A 207 -15.38 -38.07 17.61
CA ALA A 207 -16.42 -37.17 18.10
C ALA A 207 -16.74 -37.32 19.60
N SER A 208 -16.55 -38.51 20.18
CA SER A 208 -16.78 -38.74 21.62
C SER A 208 -15.66 -38.15 22.46
N VAL A 209 -14.41 -38.46 22.12
CA VAL A 209 -13.22 -37.95 22.83
C VAL A 209 -13.12 -36.43 22.69
N ARG A 210 -13.44 -35.90 21.50
CA ARG A 210 -13.51 -34.46 21.24
C ARG A 210 -14.46 -33.73 22.17
N ARG A 211 -15.68 -34.27 22.38
CA ARG A 211 -16.67 -33.68 23.29
C ARG A 211 -16.21 -33.71 24.75
N SER A 212 -15.61 -34.82 25.19
CA SER A 212 -15.03 -34.93 26.53
C SER A 212 -13.93 -33.88 26.76
N LEU A 213 -12.96 -33.80 25.84
CA LEU A 213 -11.88 -32.82 25.89
C LEU A 213 -12.40 -31.39 25.88
N ALA A 214 -13.33 -31.06 24.97
CA ALA A 214 -13.93 -29.73 24.89
C ALA A 214 -14.60 -29.30 26.20
N ALA A 215 -15.31 -30.21 26.88
CA ALA A 215 -15.93 -29.92 28.18
C ALA A 215 -14.88 -29.65 29.27
N SER A 216 -13.81 -30.42 29.33
CA SER A 216 -12.71 -30.19 30.30
C SER A 216 -11.99 -28.87 30.06
N LEU A 217 -11.66 -28.55 28.79
CA LEU A 217 -11.02 -27.30 28.41
C LEU A 217 -11.92 -26.09 28.74
N ALA A 218 -13.21 -26.16 28.41
CA ALA A 218 -14.17 -25.11 28.74
C ALA A 218 -14.26 -24.86 30.25
N ASN A 219 -14.36 -25.93 31.05
CA ASN A 219 -14.44 -25.82 32.51
C ASN A 219 -13.19 -25.15 33.10
N GLU A 220 -12.01 -25.46 32.58
CA GLU A 220 -10.77 -24.86 33.05
C GLU A 220 -10.68 -23.37 32.71
N LEU A 221 -11.00 -22.98 31.46
CA LEU A 221 -11.08 -21.56 31.07
C LEU A 221 -12.12 -20.81 31.91
N SER A 222 -13.30 -21.39 32.12
CA SER A 222 -14.35 -20.80 32.94
C SER A 222 -13.92 -20.63 34.40
N SER A 223 -13.13 -21.55 34.95
CA SER A 223 -12.62 -21.45 36.32
C SER A 223 -11.56 -20.34 36.49
N ALA A 224 -10.90 -19.96 35.40
CA ALA A 224 -9.79 -19.01 35.39
C ALA A 224 -10.19 -17.58 35.01
N LEU A 225 -11.44 -17.31 34.61
CA LEU A 225 -11.89 -16.03 34.03
C LEU A 225 -11.37 -14.77 34.77
N ALA A 226 -11.28 -14.80 36.09
CA ALA A 226 -10.82 -13.66 36.90
C ALA A 226 -9.33 -13.29 36.70
N SER A 227 -8.48 -14.19 36.20
CA SER A 227 -7.04 -13.97 35.97
C SER A 227 -6.65 -13.79 34.50
N LEU A 228 -7.63 -13.75 33.59
CA LEU A 228 -7.40 -13.74 32.12
C LEU A 228 -7.61 -12.36 31.47
N SER A 229 -7.68 -11.29 32.25
CA SER A 229 -7.87 -9.93 31.70
C SER A 229 -6.56 -9.30 31.23
N ALA A 230 -6.64 -8.38 30.27
CA ALA A 230 -5.52 -7.62 29.73
C ALA A 230 -4.77 -6.84 30.83
N GLN A 231 -5.49 -6.38 31.87
CA GLN A 231 -4.86 -5.74 33.02
C GLN A 231 -3.95 -6.70 33.78
N VAL A 232 -4.37 -7.95 33.97
CA VAL A 232 -3.54 -8.99 34.59
C VAL A 232 -2.39 -9.38 33.67
N ASP A 233 -2.63 -9.49 32.36
CA ASP A 233 -1.57 -9.76 31.37
C ASP A 233 -0.46 -8.71 31.45
N LEU A 234 -0.80 -7.42 31.37
CA LEU A 234 0.15 -6.31 31.48
C LEU A 234 0.85 -6.28 32.84
N GLN A 235 0.13 -6.56 33.93
CA GLN A 235 0.72 -6.61 35.26
C GLN A 235 1.79 -7.71 35.35
N LEU A 236 1.50 -8.91 34.85
CA LEU A 236 2.43 -10.04 34.82
C LEU A 236 3.66 -9.72 33.96
N GLU A 237 3.45 -9.08 32.80
CA GLU A 237 4.52 -8.66 31.88
C GLU A 237 5.46 -7.63 32.50
N TRP A 238 4.92 -6.51 33.01
CA TRP A 238 5.72 -5.48 33.68
C TRP A 238 6.51 -6.01 34.87
N PHE A 239 5.92 -6.93 35.65
CA PHE A 239 6.65 -7.57 36.73
C PHE A 239 7.83 -8.40 36.22
N ALA A 240 7.64 -9.19 35.16
CA ALA A 240 8.70 -10.00 34.56
C ALA A 240 9.88 -9.13 34.08
N GLU A 241 9.57 -7.92 33.59
CA GLU A 241 10.56 -6.91 33.17
C GLU A 241 11.22 -6.16 34.35
N GLY A 242 10.66 -6.29 35.56
CA GLY A 242 11.12 -5.57 36.74
C GLY A 242 10.68 -4.11 36.80
N ILE A 243 9.61 -3.76 36.07
CA ILE A 243 8.94 -2.46 36.15
C ILE A 243 8.03 -2.47 37.38
N GLU A 244 8.22 -1.51 38.29
CA GLU A 244 7.38 -1.34 39.49
C GLU A 244 6.50 -0.10 39.32
N GLY A 245 5.20 -0.28 39.07
CA GLY A 245 4.24 0.83 38.99
C GLY A 245 2.89 0.46 38.37
N SER A 246 1.80 1.08 38.86
CA SER A 246 0.43 0.89 38.41
C SER A 246 -0.02 1.95 37.39
N SER A 247 0.82 2.38 36.46
CA SER A 247 0.32 3.24 35.38
C SER A 247 -0.29 2.34 34.31
N ALA A 248 -1.47 1.77 34.61
CA ALA A 248 -2.36 1.29 33.56
C ALA A 248 -2.38 2.39 32.49
N VAL A 249 -1.93 2.06 31.29
CA VAL A 249 -2.06 2.96 30.15
C VAL A 249 -3.56 3.08 29.93
N GLU A 250 -4.20 4.10 30.50
CA GLU A 250 -5.58 4.45 30.17
C GLU A 250 -5.57 4.97 28.73
N HIS A 251 -5.41 4.06 27.77
CA HIS A 251 -5.63 4.36 26.38
C HIS A 251 -7.13 4.54 26.21
N ARG A 252 -7.56 5.79 26.10
CA ARG A 252 -8.94 6.10 25.71
C ARG A 252 -8.97 6.11 24.18
N SER A 253 -9.54 5.06 23.58
CA SER A 253 -9.54 4.82 22.13
C SER A 253 -10.29 5.85 21.28
N GLY A 254 -11.01 6.79 21.92
CA GLY A 254 -11.92 7.69 21.21
C GLY A 254 -13.04 6.95 20.48
N LEU A 255 -13.38 5.72 20.91
CA LEU A 255 -14.48 4.90 20.39
C LEU A 255 -15.71 4.92 21.33
N PRO A 256 -16.93 4.71 20.80
CA PRO A 256 -18.15 4.51 21.60
C PRO A 256 -17.98 3.39 22.64
N PRO A 257 -18.37 3.59 23.91
CA PRO A 257 -18.22 2.54 24.93
C PRO A 257 -19.09 1.34 24.57
N SER A 258 -18.45 0.18 24.36
CA SER A 258 -19.10 -1.07 24.00
C SER A 258 -18.20 -2.25 24.34
N ARG A 259 -18.73 -3.47 24.25
CA ARG A 259 -17.92 -4.69 24.37
C ARG A 259 -16.84 -4.74 23.30
N LEU A 260 -17.15 -4.36 22.06
CA LEU A 260 -16.17 -4.30 20.97
C LEU A 260 -15.04 -3.32 21.30
N THR A 261 -15.35 -2.14 21.82
CA THR A 261 -14.34 -1.14 22.21
C THR A 261 -13.37 -1.68 23.25
N ALA A 262 -13.87 -2.39 24.27
CA ALA A 262 -13.00 -3.00 25.28
C ALA A 262 -12.05 -4.06 24.68
N LEU A 263 -12.50 -4.80 23.67
CA LEU A 263 -11.66 -5.77 22.94
C LEU A 263 -10.58 -5.07 22.11
N LEU A 264 -10.95 -4.02 21.37
CA LEU A 264 -10.00 -3.25 20.53
C LEU A 264 -8.97 -2.48 21.37
N GLU A 265 -9.37 -1.97 22.54
CA GLU A 265 -8.46 -1.30 23.48
C GLU A 265 -7.47 -2.29 24.12
N ALA A 266 -7.93 -3.50 24.47
CA ALA A 266 -7.06 -4.56 24.97
C ALA A 266 -6.02 -4.97 23.93
N GLU A 267 -6.46 -5.23 22.69
CA GLU A 267 -5.60 -5.53 21.54
C GLU A 267 -4.53 -4.45 21.36
N PHE A 268 -4.93 -3.18 21.34
CA PHE A 268 -3.99 -2.07 21.18
C PHE A 268 -2.95 -2.04 22.32
N CYS A 269 -3.40 -2.16 23.57
CA CYS A 269 -2.50 -2.14 24.73
C CYS A 269 -1.51 -3.32 24.73
N LEU A 270 -1.97 -4.52 24.35
CA LEU A 270 -1.15 -5.74 24.30
C LEU A 270 -0.17 -5.74 23.12
N GLN A 271 -0.55 -5.19 21.95
CA GLN A 271 0.37 -5.04 20.81
C GLN A 271 1.51 -4.05 21.06
N HIS A 272 1.29 -3.05 21.92
CA HIS A 272 2.28 -2.03 22.27
C HIS A 272 3.06 -2.37 23.55
N SER A 273 2.84 -3.55 24.12
CA SER A 273 3.61 -4.06 25.25
C SER A 273 4.93 -4.67 24.76
N HIS A 274 5.96 -4.65 25.62
CA HIS A 274 7.30 -5.06 25.24
C HIS A 274 7.45 -6.58 25.45
N GLN A 275 7.36 -7.34 24.36
CA GLN A 275 7.64 -8.77 24.21
C GLN A 275 6.51 -9.78 24.50
N GLU A 276 6.52 -10.86 23.73
CA GLU A 276 5.85 -12.12 24.05
C GLU A 276 6.59 -12.79 25.22
N ILE A 277 5.92 -12.91 26.36
CA ILE A 277 6.37 -13.84 27.39
C ILE A 277 6.24 -15.25 26.79
N ALA A 278 7.38 -15.92 26.57
CA ALA A 278 7.38 -17.35 26.30
C ALA A 278 6.83 -18.08 27.55
N ASP A 279 5.53 -18.39 27.49
CA ASP A 279 4.89 -19.70 27.75
C ASP A 279 3.43 -19.49 28.20
N GLN A 280 2.50 -19.67 27.26
CA GLN A 280 1.11 -19.21 27.33
C GLN A 280 0.11 -20.34 27.57
N TYR A 281 0.13 -20.96 28.77
CA TYR A 281 -0.75 -22.09 29.10
C TYR A 281 -2.22 -21.89 28.70
N TYR A 282 -2.79 -20.72 29.02
CA TYR A 282 -4.20 -20.43 28.72
C TYR A 282 -4.46 -20.09 27.25
N GLU A 283 -3.47 -19.57 26.53
CA GLU A 283 -3.59 -19.32 25.09
C GLU A 283 -3.54 -20.64 24.32
N ASP A 284 -2.65 -21.57 24.72
CA ASP A 284 -2.62 -22.95 24.23
C ASP A 284 -3.96 -23.67 24.45
N LEU A 285 -4.52 -23.49 25.65
CA LEU A 285 -5.79 -24.08 26.05
C LEU A 285 -6.94 -23.49 25.23
N ALA A 286 -6.99 -22.16 25.06
CA ALA A 286 -7.93 -21.48 24.19
C ALA A 286 -7.82 -21.96 22.73
N TRP A 287 -6.60 -22.09 22.21
CA TRP A 287 -6.35 -22.58 20.86
C TRP A 287 -6.87 -24.00 20.67
N ALA A 288 -6.57 -24.89 21.62
CA ALA A 288 -7.10 -26.25 21.63
C ALA A 288 -8.62 -26.26 21.69
N PHE A 289 -9.23 -25.42 22.53
CA PHE A 289 -10.68 -25.32 22.67
C PHE A 289 -11.37 -24.83 21.38
N ALA A 290 -10.80 -23.86 20.66
CA ALA A 290 -11.30 -23.47 19.34
C ALA A 290 -11.34 -24.65 18.36
N LEU A 291 -10.31 -25.50 18.37
CA LEU A 291 -10.21 -26.65 17.46
C LEU A 291 -11.23 -27.76 17.77
N VAL A 292 -11.52 -28.01 19.05
CA VAL A 292 -12.38 -29.14 19.47
C VAL A 292 -13.80 -28.76 19.87
N GLY A 293 -14.04 -27.52 20.29
CA GLY A 293 -15.32 -27.05 20.81
C GLY A 293 -16.42 -26.96 19.75
N GLU A 294 -17.67 -27.04 20.19
CA GLU A 294 -18.82 -26.77 19.33
C GLU A 294 -19.04 -25.25 19.19
N CYS A 295 -19.56 -24.80 18.04
CA CYS A 295 -19.66 -23.37 17.71
C CYS A 295 -20.36 -22.54 18.80
N LEU A 296 -21.48 -23.02 19.34
CA LEU A 296 -22.23 -22.33 20.41
C LEU A 296 -21.47 -22.32 21.75
N GLN A 297 -20.77 -23.40 22.10
CA GLN A 297 -19.97 -23.45 23.33
C GLN A 297 -18.83 -22.44 23.29
N ILE A 298 -18.16 -22.34 22.14
CA ILE A 298 -17.12 -21.35 21.91
C ILE A 298 -17.69 -19.92 22.01
N GLY A 299 -18.85 -19.67 21.39
CA GLY A 299 -19.52 -18.36 21.47
C GLY A 299 -19.88 -17.94 22.89
N GLU A 300 -20.48 -18.84 23.68
CA GLU A 300 -20.82 -18.57 25.09
C GLU A 300 -19.58 -18.28 25.94
N LEU A 301 -18.45 -18.93 25.66
CA LEU A 301 -17.20 -18.66 26.36
C LEU A 301 -16.57 -17.32 25.93
N LEU A 302 -16.54 -17.02 24.62
CA LEU A 302 -16.05 -15.73 24.10
C LEU A 302 -16.76 -14.54 24.75
N LYS A 303 -18.08 -14.67 24.97
CA LYS A 303 -18.88 -13.65 25.65
C LYS A 303 -18.50 -13.45 27.12
N GLN A 304 -18.07 -14.51 27.80
CA GLN A 304 -17.71 -14.49 29.23
C GLN A 304 -16.25 -14.09 29.47
N LEU A 305 -15.35 -14.40 28.53
CA LEU A 305 -13.93 -14.10 28.65
C LEU A 305 -13.70 -12.59 28.77
N PRO A 306 -12.91 -12.10 29.74
CA PRO A 306 -12.49 -10.70 29.71
C PRO A 306 -11.60 -10.43 28.47
N PRO A 307 -11.53 -9.18 27.98
CA PRO A 307 -10.53 -8.80 26.98
C PRO A 307 -9.12 -9.08 27.52
N GLY A 308 -8.26 -9.73 26.74
CA GLY A 308 -6.93 -10.19 27.16
C GLY A 308 -6.35 -11.19 26.18
N ARG A 309 -5.10 -11.63 26.40
CA ARG A 309 -4.38 -12.52 25.47
C ARG A 309 -5.10 -13.85 25.22
N THR A 310 -5.77 -14.40 26.23
CA THR A 310 -6.54 -15.65 26.07
C THR A 310 -7.78 -15.49 25.17
N PHE A 311 -8.44 -14.33 25.22
CA PHE A 311 -9.54 -14.03 24.29
C PHE A 311 -9.01 -13.90 22.86
N GLU A 312 -7.92 -13.16 22.68
CA GLU A 312 -7.27 -12.97 21.38
C GLU A 312 -6.81 -14.30 20.78
N ALA A 313 -6.11 -15.14 21.55
CA ALA A 313 -5.70 -16.47 21.11
C ALA A 313 -6.89 -17.35 20.68
N LEU A 314 -8.03 -17.27 21.38
CA LEU A 314 -9.24 -18.01 20.99
C LEU A 314 -9.81 -17.50 19.65
N VAL A 315 -9.90 -16.18 19.47
CA VAL A 315 -10.38 -15.57 18.23
C VAL A 315 -9.43 -15.84 17.07
N ASP A 316 -8.13 -15.73 17.30
CA ASP A 316 -7.09 -16.01 16.32
C ASP A 316 -7.17 -17.47 15.89
N ALA A 317 -7.28 -18.42 16.83
CA ALA A 317 -7.47 -19.83 16.50
C ALA A 317 -8.70 -20.06 15.61
N ILE A 318 -9.80 -19.34 15.87
CA ILE A 318 -11.02 -19.38 15.04
C ILE A 318 -10.73 -18.82 13.64
N ALA A 319 -10.15 -17.63 13.55
CA ALA A 319 -9.84 -16.97 12.28
C ALA A 319 -8.88 -17.82 11.41
N HIS A 320 -7.91 -18.49 12.04
CA HIS A 320 -6.91 -19.31 11.35
C HIS A 320 -7.42 -20.71 10.99
N SER A 321 -8.13 -21.40 11.89
CA SER A 321 -8.41 -22.83 11.77
C SER A 321 -9.87 -23.17 11.48
N ARG A 322 -10.81 -22.30 11.89
CA ARG A 322 -12.26 -22.49 11.72
C ARG A 322 -12.97 -21.19 11.31
N PRO A 323 -12.48 -20.50 10.25
CA PRO A 323 -12.98 -19.18 9.87
C PRO A 323 -14.48 -19.19 9.55
N GLU A 324 -15.06 -20.34 9.17
CA GLU A 324 -16.50 -20.46 8.94
C GLU A 324 -17.37 -20.07 10.14
N MET A 325 -16.84 -20.17 11.36
CA MET A 325 -17.57 -19.78 12.57
C MET A 325 -17.78 -18.27 12.67
N VAL A 326 -16.89 -17.46 12.08
CA VAL A 326 -17.00 -16.00 12.10
C VAL A 326 -18.32 -15.55 11.48
N ALA A 327 -18.76 -16.18 10.38
CA ALA A 327 -20.07 -15.91 9.77
C ALA A 327 -21.24 -16.21 10.72
N THR A 328 -21.10 -17.20 11.61
CA THR A 328 -22.11 -17.51 12.61
C THR A 328 -22.10 -16.50 13.76
N TYR A 329 -20.92 -16.08 14.25
CA TYR A 329 -20.83 -15.10 15.34
C TYR A 329 -21.29 -13.71 14.92
N VAL A 330 -20.87 -13.25 13.73
CA VAL A 330 -21.32 -11.99 13.11
C VAL A 330 -22.85 -11.98 12.92
N TRP A 331 -23.45 -13.15 12.67
CA TRP A 331 -24.89 -13.29 12.50
C TRP A 331 -25.68 -13.40 13.81
N HIS A 332 -25.06 -13.94 14.86
CA HIS A 332 -25.77 -14.34 16.06
C HIS A 332 -25.98 -13.16 17.02
N PRO A 333 -27.23 -12.80 17.40
CA PRO A 333 -27.51 -11.58 18.17
C PRO A 333 -26.75 -11.43 19.49
N ALA A 334 -26.37 -12.55 20.12
CA ALA A 334 -25.67 -12.55 21.39
C ALA A 334 -24.15 -12.34 21.30
N PHE A 335 -23.57 -12.42 20.10
CA PHE A 335 -22.11 -12.44 19.86
C PHE A 335 -21.66 -11.35 18.88
N HIS A 336 -22.43 -10.26 18.74
CA HIS A 336 -22.14 -9.22 17.76
C HIS A 336 -20.75 -8.57 17.94
N ALA A 337 -20.36 -8.26 19.18
CA ALA A 337 -19.07 -7.64 19.46
C ALA A 337 -17.91 -8.60 19.20
N GLU A 338 -18.04 -9.85 19.67
CA GLU A 338 -17.05 -10.91 19.46
C GLU A 338 -16.92 -11.27 17.97
N GLY A 339 -18.05 -11.34 17.25
CA GLY A 339 -18.10 -11.57 15.81
C GLY A 339 -17.50 -10.41 15.02
N ALA A 340 -17.76 -9.17 15.40
CA ALA A 340 -17.15 -7.98 14.78
C ALA A 340 -15.64 -7.94 15.01
N PHE A 341 -15.19 -8.25 16.23
CA PHE A 341 -13.76 -8.36 16.53
C PHE A 341 -13.12 -9.48 15.70
N ALA A 342 -13.69 -10.68 15.69
CA ALA A 342 -13.20 -11.81 14.90
C ALA A 342 -13.19 -11.53 13.38
N LEU A 343 -14.16 -10.77 12.88
CA LEU A 343 -14.18 -10.29 11.49
C LEU A 343 -12.95 -9.43 11.18
N LEU A 344 -12.52 -8.57 12.10
CA LEU A 344 -11.34 -7.72 11.93
C LEU A 344 -10.02 -8.51 12.01
N GLN A 345 -10.00 -9.64 12.71
CA GLN A 345 -8.82 -10.53 12.84
C GLN A 345 -8.60 -11.46 11.64
N LEU A 346 -9.50 -11.45 10.66
CA LEU A 346 -9.35 -12.24 9.45
C LEU A 346 -8.12 -11.80 8.65
N SER A 347 -7.20 -12.73 8.38
CA SER A 347 -6.02 -12.45 7.56
C SER A 347 -6.38 -12.21 6.09
N GLN A 348 -5.71 -11.25 5.46
CA GLN A 348 -5.76 -11.04 4.00
C GLN A 348 -4.85 -12.01 3.24
N GLN A 349 -4.02 -12.73 3.97
CA GLN A 349 -2.92 -13.53 3.46
C GLN A 349 -2.90 -14.87 4.17
N ILE A 350 -2.94 -15.96 3.41
CA ILE A 350 -2.75 -17.30 3.98
C ILE A 350 -1.39 -17.81 3.55
N GLN A 351 -0.56 -18.17 4.52
CA GLN A 351 0.72 -18.80 4.24
C GLN A 351 0.49 -20.25 3.82
N TYR A 352 0.63 -20.52 2.53
CA TYR A 352 0.42 -21.83 1.94
C TYR A 352 1.71 -22.68 1.97
N ALA A 353 2.88 -22.03 2.03
CA ALA A 353 4.19 -22.66 2.23
C ALA A 353 5.18 -21.64 2.86
N PRO A 354 6.34 -22.07 3.40
CA PRO A 354 7.34 -21.15 4.00
C PRO A 354 7.78 -19.98 3.09
N SER A 355 7.57 -20.09 1.78
CA SER A 355 7.91 -19.08 0.77
C SER A 355 6.73 -18.60 -0.08
N ASN A 356 5.50 -19.10 0.15
CA ASN A 356 4.33 -18.75 -0.66
C ASN A 356 3.16 -18.28 0.21
N THR A 357 2.70 -17.07 -0.05
CA THR A 357 1.55 -16.47 0.58
C THR A 357 0.46 -16.28 -0.47
N LEU A 358 -0.74 -16.78 -0.20
CA LEU A 358 -1.93 -16.55 -1.02
C LEU A 358 -2.58 -15.25 -0.56
N GLU A 359 -2.63 -14.25 -1.44
CA GLU A 359 -3.41 -13.04 -1.20
C GLU A 359 -4.89 -13.31 -1.46
N LEU A 360 -5.71 -13.14 -0.44
CA LEU A 360 -7.18 -13.29 -0.48
C LEU A 360 -7.88 -11.94 -0.57
N HIS A 361 -7.23 -10.93 -1.15
CA HIS A 361 -7.70 -9.55 -1.07
C HIS A 361 -9.17 -9.38 -1.54
N PRO A 362 -9.61 -9.93 -2.70
CA PRO A 362 -11.00 -9.82 -3.13
C PRO A 362 -11.98 -10.58 -2.21
N GLU A 363 -11.66 -11.81 -1.82
CA GLU A 363 -12.50 -12.62 -0.93
C GLU A 363 -12.60 -11.99 0.46
N TRP A 364 -11.49 -11.44 0.95
CA TRP A 364 -11.42 -10.75 2.23
C TRP A 364 -12.30 -9.49 2.20
N LEU A 365 -12.17 -8.65 1.17
CA LEU A 365 -13.04 -7.47 1.01
C LEU A 365 -14.52 -7.87 0.95
N GLU A 366 -14.84 -8.95 0.24
CA GLU A 366 -16.21 -9.46 0.16
C GLU A 366 -16.71 -9.95 1.53
N VAL A 367 -15.90 -10.69 2.27
CA VAL A 367 -16.21 -11.16 3.62
C VAL A 367 -16.38 -9.99 4.58
N GLN A 368 -15.51 -8.99 4.54
CA GLN A 368 -15.60 -7.77 5.34
C GLN A 368 -16.89 -7.00 5.04
N ARG A 369 -17.27 -6.91 3.75
CA ARG A 369 -18.51 -6.26 3.30
C ARG A 369 -19.74 -7.03 3.76
N LEU A 370 -19.79 -8.33 3.52
CA LEU A 370 -20.90 -9.19 3.94
C LEU A 370 -21.04 -9.17 5.46
N GLY A 371 -19.93 -9.32 6.20
CA GLY A 371 -19.93 -9.34 7.65
C GLY A 371 -20.42 -8.02 8.26
N ARG A 372 -19.93 -6.87 7.77
CA ARG A 372 -20.45 -5.55 8.18
C ARG A 372 -21.92 -5.40 7.84
N ALA A 373 -22.34 -5.84 6.66
CA ALA A 373 -23.74 -5.82 6.29
C ALA A 373 -24.58 -6.67 7.24
N GLN A 374 -24.07 -7.80 7.76
CA GLN A 374 -24.79 -8.60 8.75
C GLN A 374 -24.85 -7.92 10.11
N ILE A 375 -23.76 -7.31 10.57
CA ILE A 375 -23.75 -6.54 11.81
C ILE A 375 -24.75 -5.37 11.71
N LEU A 376 -24.71 -4.63 10.59
CA LEU A 376 -25.49 -3.41 10.40
C LEU A 376 -26.95 -3.66 9.99
N LEU A 377 -27.25 -4.72 9.23
CA LEU A 377 -28.57 -5.00 8.66
C LEU A 377 -29.24 -6.25 9.24
N GLY A 378 -28.53 -7.05 10.05
CA GLY A 378 -29.05 -8.26 10.70
C GLY A 378 -30.19 -7.99 11.67
N ASP A 379 -30.87 -9.04 12.12
CA ASP A 379 -32.14 -8.93 12.84
C ASP A 379 -31.96 -8.26 14.23
N ARG A 380 -32.70 -7.16 14.47
CA ARG A 380 -32.72 -6.33 15.70
C ARG A 380 -31.33 -6.11 16.34
N LEU A 381 -30.56 -5.15 15.80
CA LEU A 381 -29.34 -4.61 16.42
C LEU A 381 -29.57 -4.30 17.92
N LEU A 382 -29.14 -5.20 18.80
CA LEU A 382 -29.20 -5.00 20.26
C LEU A 382 -28.06 -4.13 20.79
N ASP A 383 -27.08 -3.79 19.95
CA ASP A 383 -25.87 -3.04 20.34
C ASP A 383 -25.42 -2.04 19.26
N PRO A 384 -26.12 -0.89 19.11
CA PRO A 384 -25.71 0.19 18.21
C PRO A 384 -24.33 0.77 18.58
N ALA A 385 -23.89 0.67 19.84
CA ALA A 385 -22.59 1.18 20.26
C ALA A 385 -21.42 0.38 19.64
N SER A 386 -21.53 -0.96 19.59
CA SER A 386 -20.53 -1.78 18.88
C SER A 386 -20.51 -1.49 17.37
N ALA A 387 -21.68 -1.29 16.74
CA ALA A 387 -21.75 -0.95 15.31
C ALA A 387 -21.09 0.42 15.01
N LEU A 388 -21.36 1.43 15.84
CA LEU A 388 -20.71 2.74 15.75
C LEU A 388 -19.20 2.62 15.99
N ALA A 389 -18.75 1.84 16.98
CA ALA A 389 -17.32 1.62 17.24
C ALA A 389 -16.59 0.99 16.05
N LEU A 390 -17.23 0.03 15.38
CA LEU A 390 -16.71 -0.54 14.13
C LEU A 390 -16.58 0.52 13.03
N GLY A 391 -17.64 1.32 12.82
CA GLY A 391 -17.63 2.40 11.82
C GLY A 391 -16.57 3.47 12.09
N VAL A 392 -16.41 3.88 13.35
CA VAL A 392 -15.37 4.85 13.76
C VAL A 392 -13.97 4.26 13.59
N ARG A 393 -13.74 2.97 13.90
CA ARG A 393 -12.45 2.31 13.65
C ARG A 393 -12.11 2.31 12.17
N ASP A 394 -13.07 1.97 11.30
CA ASP A 394 -12.86 1.96 9.85
C ASP A 394 -12.57 3.37 9.31
N GLU A 395 -13.29 4.39 9.79
CA GLU A 395 -13.01 5.79 9.44
C GLU A 395 -11.60 6.19 9.86
N GLY A 396 -11.16 5.80 11.07
CA GLY A 396 -9.82 6.06 11.55
C GLY A 396 -8.74 5.43 10.66
N GLN A 397 -8.92 4.17 10.25
CA GLN A 397 -8.01 3.52 9.31
C GLN A 397 -7.99 4.23 7.94
N SER A 398 -9.14 4.74 7.48
CA SER A 398 -9.22 5.52 6.25
C SER A 398 -8.47 6.85 6.35
N LEU A 399 -8.65 7.60 7.44
CA LEU A 399 -7.99 8.89 7.65
C LEU A 399 -6.47 8.74 7.77
N VAL A 400 -6.01 7.71 8.49
CA VAL A 400 -4.57 7.40 8.61
C VAL A 400 -3.95 7.14 7.24
N ARG A 401 -4.65 6.46 6.32
CA ARG A 401 -4.16 6.26 4.95
C ARG A 401 -4.08 7.52 4.14
N THR A 402 -5.08 8.38 4.22
CA THR A 402 -5.09 9.65 3.49
C THR A 402 -3.94 10.57 3.93
N HIS A 403 -3.53 10.48 5.20
CA HIS A 403 -2.50 11.35 5.75
C HIS A 403 -1.08 10.74 5.73
N VAL A 404 -0.94 9.42 5.66
CA VAL A 404 0.36 8.73 5.61
C VAL A 404 0.53 8.09 4.23
N ASP A 405 0.85 8.92 3.23
CA ASP A 405 1.47 8.43 2.01
C ASP A 405 2.92 8.05 2.33
N ALA A 406 3.25 6.76 2.16
CA ALA A 406 4.56 6.13 2.39
C ALA A 406 4.93 5.82 3.85
N TYR A 407 4.57 4.62 4.30
CA TYR A 407 5.50 3.56 4.76
C TYR A 407 4.67 2.28 4.87
N SER A 408 4.82 1.39 3.90
CA SER A 408 4.05 0.15 3.79
C SER A 408 4.47 -0.84 4.89
N ASP A 409 3.69 -0.87 5.98
CA ASP A 409 3.62 -2.04 6.85
C ASP A 409 2.81 -3.13 6.11
N PRO A 410 3.45 -4.24 5.68
CA PRO A 410 2.81 -5.27 4.87
C PRO A 410 1.73 -6.07 5.64
N PHE A 411 1.60 -5.87 6.96
CA PHE A 411 0.66 -6.61 7.80
C PHE A 411 -0.59 -5.81 8.22
N ARG A 412 -0.72 -4.53 7.84
CA ARG A 412 -1.91 -3.74 8.20
C ARG A 412 -3.13 -4.13 7.37
N PRO A 413 -4.26 -4.53 7.99
CA PRO A 413 -5.50 -4.82 7.26
C PRO A 413 -5.96 -3.61 6.44
N GLN A 414 -6.27 -3.84 5.16
CA GLN A 414 -6.83 -2.84 4.27
C GLN A 414 -8.29 -2.50 4.65
N ALA A 415 -8.58 -1.37 5.32
CA ALA A 415 -9.94 -0.85 5.48
C ALA A 415 -10.75 -0.83 4.16
N LEU A 416 -12.05 -1.11 4.26
CA LEU A 416 -13.01 -0.92 3.18
C LEU A 416 -13.05 0.56 2.75
N ASP A 417 -13.41 0.80 1.49
CA ASP A 417 -13.57 2.16 1.00
C ASP A 417 -14.75 2.86 1.68
N SER A 418 -14.64 4.18 1.85
CA SER A 418 -15.64 4.98 2.57
C SER A 418 -17.01 5.00 1.88
N GLN A 419 -17.09 4.77 0.56
CA GLN A 419 -18.37 4.76 -0.16
C GLN A 419 -19.17 3.49 0.16
N THR A 420 -18.50 2.35 0.18
CA THR A 420 -19.11 1.07 0.57
C THR A 420 -19.65 1.12 2.01
N ILE A 421 -18.88 1.71 2.94
CA ILE A 421 -19.33 1.89 4.33
C ILE A 421 -20.57 2.81 4.40
N ALA A 422 -20.55 3.95 3.70
CA ALA A 422 -21.66 4.89 3.70
C ALA A 422 -22.96 4.27 3.16
N GLU A 423 -22.89 3.45 2.11
CA GLU A 423 -24.05 2.75 1.56
C GLU A 423 -24.66 1.75 2.54
N LEU A 424 -23.83 1.01 3.29
CA LEU A 424 -24.32 0.11 4.34
C LEU A 424 -25.07 0.86 5.44
N TRP A 425 -24.55 2.00 5.88
CA TRP A 425 -25.21 2.85 6.86
C TRP A 425 -26.50 3.46 6.33
N ARG A 426 -26.56 3.85 5.04
CA ARG A 426 -27.80 4.31 4.39
C ARG A 426 -28.89 3.26 4.45
N GLN A 427 -28.56 2.01 4.14
CA GLN A 427 -29.50 0.91 4.23
C GLN A 427 -29.92 0.64 5.69
N ALA A 428 -28.97 0.66 6.63
CA ALA A 428 -29.24 0.40 8.04
C ALA A 428 -30.18 1.46 8.66
N LEU A 429 -29.93 2.73 8.36
CA LEU A 429 -30.71 3.86 8.89
C LEU A 429 -32.07 4.03 8.19
N SER A 430 -32.26 3.42 7.03
CA SER A 430 -33.57 3.36 6.35
C SER A 430 -34.54 2.39 7.01
N LEU A 431 -34.07 1.49 7.89
CA LEU A 431 -34.93 0.55 8.59
C LEU A 431 -35.71 1.25 9.73
N PRO A 432 -37.01 0.93 9.91
CA PRO A 432 -37.80 1.46 11.02
C PRO A 432 -37.12 1.21 12.37
N ASP A 433 -37.27 2.16 13.30
CA ASP A 433 -36.73 2.16 14.67
C ASP A 433 -35.19 2.22 14.83
N ARG A 434 -34.39 1.85 13.82
CA ARG A 434 -32.91 1.85 13.90
C ARG A 434 -32.26 3.21 13.93
N LYS A 435 -32.82 4.15 13.17
CA LYS A 435 -32.30 5.52 13.10
C LYS A 435 -32.23 6.16 14.48
N LYS A 436 -33.27 5.98 15.29
CA LYS A 436 -33.36 6.58 16.63
C LYS A 436 -32.32 5.97 17.56
N ASP A 437 -32.25 4.65 17.65
CA ASP A 437 -31.29 3.96 18.53
C ASP A 437 -29.83 4.28 18.15
N THR A 438 -29.55 4.43 16.85
CA THR A 438 -28.22 4.83 16.36
C THR A 438 -27.90 6.28 16.75
N VAL A 439 -28.85 7.20 16.57
CA VAL A 439 -28.67 8.60 16.96
C VAL A 439 -28.57 8.75 18.49
N ASP A 440 -29.34 7.96 19.26
CA ASP A 440 -29.24 7.90 20.72
C ASP A 440 -27.83 7.47 21.16
N ALA A 441 -27.30 6.40 20.57
CA ALA A 441 -25.95 5.92 20.87
C ALA A 441 -24.85 6.91 20.44
N LEU A 442 -25.00 7.55 19.26
CA LEU A 442 -24.08 8.57 18.78
C LEU A 442 -24.11 9.82 19.68
N GLU A 443 -25.29 10.28 20.08
CA GLU A 443 -25.46 11.41 20.99
C GLU A 443 -24.86 11.12 22.37
N CYS A 444 -25.12 9.94 22.94
CA CYS A 444 -24.50 9.53 24.21
C CYS A 444 -22.96 9.47 24.11
N PHE A 445 -22.43 9.01 22.99
CA PHE A 445 -21.00 8.95 22.77
C PHE A 445 -20.37 10.35 22.66
N LEU A 446 -20.99 11.25 21.87
CA LEU A 446 -20.51 12.62 21.66
C LEU A 446 -20.69 13.52 22.89
N ALA A 447 -21.65 13.22 23.76
CA ALA A 447 -21.90 13.95 25.01
C ALA A 447 -20.97 13.55 26.17
N GLY A 448 -20.13 12.52 26.02
CA GLY A 448 -19.25 12.06 27.09
C GLY A 448 -18.07 13.00 27.36
N ASP A 449 -17.61 13.06 28.62
CA ASP A 449 -16.36 13.75 29.03
C ASP A 449 -15.12 12.98 28.55
N ARG A 450 -14.92 12.91 27.23
CA ARG A 450 -13.85 12.16 26.58
C ARG A 450 -13.26 12.98 25.44
N LYS A 451 -11.97 12.76 25.18
CA LYS A 451 -11.30 13.27 23.98
C LYS A 451 -11.92 12.63 22.74
N LEU A 452 -12.57 13.45 21.91
CA LEU A 452 -13.10 13.02 20.63
C LEU A 452 -11.96 12.88 19.61
N SER A 453 -11.99 11.78 18.85
CA SER A 453 -11.03 11.53 17.77
C SER A 453 -11.51 12.14 16.45
N ASP A 454 -10.58 12.47 15.55
CA ASP A 454 -10.91 12.89 14.19
C ASP A 454 -11.81 11.89 13.47
N ALA A 455 -11.55 10.60 13.68
CA ALA A 455 -12.34 9.50 13.12
C ALA A 455 -13.80 9.53 13.60
N ALA A 456 -14.02 9.76 14.90
CA ALA A 456 -15.36 9.86 15.46
C ALA A 456 -16.15 11.02 14.85
N MET A 457 -15.50 12.18 14.72
CA MET A 457 -16.11 13.37 14.15
C MET A 457 -16.39 13.20 12.65
N ALA A 458 -15.43 12.70 11.87
CA ALA A 458 -15.59 12.44 10.44
C ALA A 458 -16.69 11.42 10.17
N PHE A 459 -16.72 10.33 10.93
CA PHE A 459 -17.75 9.31 10.83
C PHE A 459 -19.13 9.88 11.16
N GLY A 460 -19.26 10.65 12.25
CA GLY A 460 -20.50 11.34 12.61
C GLY A 460 -21.03 12.25 11.51
N LEU A 461 -20.16 13.04 10.87
CA LEU A 461 -20.52 13.93 9.76
C LEU A 461 -21.09 13.15 8.56
N ARG A 462 -20.50 12.00 8.20
CA ARG A 462 -21.05 11.12 7.16
C ARG A 462 -22.43 10.58 7.53
N ILE A 463 -22.62 10.19 8.80
CA ILE A 463 -23.91 9.71 9.30
C ILE A 463 -24.98 10.81 9.21
N VAL A 464 -24.65 12.07 9.48
CA VAL A 464 -25.58 13.20 9.27
C VAL A 464 -26.00 13.30 7.80
N GLY A 465 -25.07 13.18 6.86
CA GLY A 465 -25.41 13.22 5.43
C GLY A 465 -26.33 12.09 5.00
N VAL A 466 -26.06 10.89 5.49
CA VAL A 466 -26.96 9.73 5.27
C VAL A 466 -28.34 9.98 5.89
N LEU A 467 -28.41 10.47 7.12
CA LEU A 467 -29.68 10.77 7.79
C LEU A 467 -30.45 11.87 7.07
N ARG A 468 -29.79 12.89 6.50
CA ARG A 468 -30.47 13.98 5.80
C ARG A 468 -31.26 13.49 4.58
N GLU A 469 -30.78 12.44 3.92
CA GLU A 469 -31.49 11.81 2.80
C GLU A 469 -32.75 11.03 3.24
N ILE A 470 -32.81 10.61 4.51
CA ILE A 470 -33.80 9.65 5.03
C ILE A 470 -34.80 10.32 5.99
N ASP A 471 -34.30 11.04 6.99
CA ASP A 471 -35.06 11.72 8.04
C ASP A 471 -34.32 12.99 8.50
N SER A 472 -34.81 14.15 8.03
CA SER A 472 -34.23 15.45 8.37
C SER A 472 -34.28 15.78 9.86
N ALA A 473 -35.23 15.23 10.63
CA ALA A 473 -35.35 15.53 12.05
C ALA A 473 -34.26 14.82 12.88
N GLU A 474 -34.01 13.55 12.58
CA GLU A 474 -32.91 12.79 13.18
C GLU A 474 -31.55 13.28 12.67
N ALA A 475 -31.44 13.68 11.40
CA ALA A 475 -30.23 14.33 10.87
C ALA A 475 -29.90 15.61 11.66
N ALA A 476 -30.90 16.47 11.91
CA ALA A 476 -30.72 17.67 12.71
C ALA A 476 -30.33 17.35 14.15
N ARG A 477 -30.87 16.28 14.75
CA ARG A 477 -30.49 15.83 16.09
C ARG A 477 -29.05 15.34 16.16
N ALA A 478 -28.63 14.47 15.24
CA ALA A 478 -27.25 14.02 15.14
C ALA A 478 -26.28 15.19 14.89
N ALA A 479 -26.64 16.12 14.00
CA ALA A 479 -25.86 17.32 13.74
C ALA A 479 -25.72 18.19 14.99
N ARG A 480 -26.78 18.39 15.79
CA ARG A 480 -26.68 19.10 17.08
C ARG A 480 -25.73 18.40 18.05
N ALA A 481 -25.78 17.07 18.14
CA ALA A 481 -24.87 16.31 18.99
C ALA A 481 -23.41 16.44 18.55
N ILE A 482 -23.13 16.43 17.24
CA ILE A 482 -21.79 16.65 16.68
C ILE A 482 -21.30 18.05 16.99
N VAL A 483 -22.12 19.08 16.80
CA VAL A 483 -21.76 20.45 17.16
C VAL A 483 -21.47 20.56 18.66
N SER A 484 -22.31 19.96 19.51
CA SER A 484 -22.10 19.97 20.96
C SER A 484 -20.80 19.25 21.35
N GLY A 485 -20.53 18.07 20.79
CA GLY A 485 -19.30 17.32 21.03
C GLY A 485 -18.06 18.08 20.56
N TYR A 486 -18.12 18.69 19.37
CA TYR A 486 -17.05 19.54 18.83
C TYR A 486 -16.76 20.73 19.74
N VAL A 487 -17.79 21.47 20.14
CA VAL A 487 -17.67 22.60 21.07
C VAL A 487 -17.05 22.15 22.40
N SER A 488 -17.51 21.03 22.96
CA SER A 488 -16.95 20.47 24.19
C SER A 488 -15.48 20.06 24.03
N SER A 489 -15.09 19.48 22.89
CA SER A 489 -13.70 19.05 22.62
C SER A 489 -12.70 20.21 22.56
N LEU A 490 -13.19 21.42 22.27
CA LEU A 490 -12.38 22.63 22.20
C LEU A 490 -12.26 23.34 23.55
N MET A 491 -13.07 22.98 24.55
CA MET A 491 -12.97 23.54 25.90
C MET A 491 -11.59 23.25 26.50
N LEU A 492 -10.93 24.29 27.01
CA LEU A 492 -9.59 24.24 27.61
C LEU A 492 -9.58 23.51 28.98
N GLN A 493 -10.00 22.24 29.00
CA GLN A 493 -10.03 21.36 30.16
C GLN A 493 -9.20 20.09 29.88
N PRO A 494 -8.24 19.70 30.75
CA PRO A 494 -7.33 18.58 30.51
C PRO A 494 -7.98 17.25 30.14
N SER A 495 -9.15 16.95 30.71
CA SER A 495 -9.89 15.69 30.48
C SER A 495 -10.61 15.63 29.13
N VAL A 496 -10.86 16.77 28.49
CA VAL A 496 -11.76 16.88 27.32
C VAL A 496 -11.07 17.47 26.09
N PHE A 497 -10.08 18.36 26.29
CA PHE A 497 -9.42 19.06 25.20
C PHE A 497 -8.76 18.10 24.20
N SER A 498 -9.23 18.16 22.96
CA SER A 498 -8.76 17.37 21.82
C SER A 498 -8.90 18.20 20.56
N LEU A 499 -7.82 18.35 19.80
CA LEU A 499 -7.84 19.10 18.55
C LEU A 499 -7.98 18.14 17.38
N PRO A 500 -9.05 18.28 16.59
CA PRO A 500 -9.21 17.50 15.38
C PRO A 500 -8.28 18.04 14.29
N ASP A 501 -7.15 17.36 14.10
CA ASP A 501 -6.09 17.78 13.20
C ASP A 501 -6.31 17.22 11.78
N LEU A 502 -7.07 16.13 11.63
CA LEU A 502 -7.35 15.48 10.35
C LEU A 502 -8.72 15.83 9.77
N LEU A 503 -9.64 16.43 10.54
CA LEU A 503 -10.96 16.85 10.04
C LEU A 503 -10.92 17.70 8.77
N PRO A 504 -10.01 18.67 8.58
CA PRO A 504 -9.98 19.47 7.35
C PRO A 504 -9.71 18.64 6.07
N ALA A 505 -9.18 17.42 6.19
CA ALA A 505 -8.87 16.54 5.07
C ALA A 505 -10.07 15.76 4.54
N ILE A 506 -11.21 15.76 5.24
CA ILE A 506 -12.33 14.87 4.92
C ILE A 506 -13.21 15.39 3.78
N GLY A 507 -13.08 16.68 3.40
CA GLY A 507 -13.75 17.27 2.25
C GLY A 507 -15.28 17.37 2.40
N PRO A 508 -16.10 16.84 1.46
CA PRO A 508 -17.56 17.04 1.41
C PRO A 508 -18.38 16.77 2.69
N PRO A 509 -18.05 15.79 3.56
CA PRO A 509 -18.80 15.55 4.80
C PRO A 509 -18.86 16.76 5.75
N LEU A 510 -17.91 17.70 5.66
CA LEU A 510 -17.97 18.92 6.48
C LEU A 510 -19.21 19.77 6.15
N ASP A 511 -19.68 19.78 4.91
CA ASP A 511 -20.85 20.58 4.50
C ASP A 511 -22.16 20.06 5.09
N GLU A 512 -22.16 18.83 5.63
CA GLU A 512 -23.35 18.17 6.15
C GLU A 512 -23.97 18.91 7.34
N ILE A 513 -23.14 19.55 8.17
CA ILE A 513 -23.62 20.40 9.27
C ILE A 513 -24.33 21.65 8.75
N ARG A 514 -23.74 22.36 7.78
CA ARG A 514 -24.37 23.55 7.17
C ARG A 514 -25.67 23.18 6.50
N ALA A 515 -25.64 22.20 5.60
CA ALA A 515 -26.80 21.83 4.82
C ALA A 515 -27.94 21.23 5.67
N THR A 516 -27.66 20.75 6.89
CA THR A 516 -28.68 20.29 7.83
C THR A 516 -29.18 21.41 8.76
N LEU A 517 -28.28 22.21 9.35
CA LEU A 517 -28.62 23.13 10.45
C LEU A 517 -28.80 24.59 10.02
N ALA A 518 -28.17 25.05 8.93
CA ALA A 518 -28.13 26.48 8.61
C ALA A 518 -29.51 27.12 8.45
N SER A 519 -30.50 26.37 7.97
CA SER A 519 -31.89 26.80 7.86
C SER A 519 -32.79 26.28 8.99
N SER A 520 -32.55 25.06 9.49
CA SER A 520 -33.44 24.39 10.44
C SER A 520 -33.17 24.76 11.90
N ASP A 521 -31.91 25.01 12.26
CA ASP A 521 -31.47 25.45 13.59
C ASP A 521 -30.26 26.39 13.46
N PRO A 522 -30.50 27.65 13.05
CA PRO A 522 -29.43 28.63 12.85
C PRO A 522 -28.62 28.90 14.13
N THR A 523 -29.23 28.69 15.30
CA THR A 523 -28.57 28.90 16.60
C THR A 523 -27.47 27.88 16.82
N THR A 524 -27.75 26.60 16.56
CA THR A 524 -26.72 25.57 16.67
C THR A 524 -25.69 25.69 15.54
N TYR A 525 -26.10 26.05 14.32
CA TYR A 525 -25.13 26.31 13.25
C TYR A 525 -24.20 27.49 13.58
N ALA A 526 -24.70 28.54 14.25
CA ALA A 526 -23.86 29.64 14.72
C ALA A 526 -22.81 29.17 15.75
N LYS A 527 -23.13 28.19 16.61
CA LYS A 527 -22.16 27.56 17.52
C LYS A 527 -21.13 26.70 16.79
N TRP A 528 -21.51 26.07 15.68
CA TRP A 528 -20.53 25.36 14.83
C TRP A 528 -19.50 26.32 14.25
N LEU A 529 -19.96 27.48 13.75
CA LEU A 529 -19.10 28.53 13.19
C LEU A 529 -18.27 29.27 14.24
N ARG A 530 -18.77 29.36 15.48
CA ARG A 530 -18.14 30.08 16.59
C ARG A 530 -18.22 29.23 17.86
N PRO A 531 -17.39 28.17 17.96
CA PRO A 531 -17.51 27.15 19.01
C PRO A 531 -16.98 27.58 20.37
N PHE A 532 -16.20 28.66 20.42
CA PHE A 532 -15.64 29.21 21.64
C PHE A 532 -15.72 30.73 21.64
N ASP A 533 -15.69 31.33 22.84
CA ASP A 533 -15.51 32.77 22.97
C ASP A 533 -14.05 33.11 22.64
N LEU A 534 -13.86 33.59 21.43
CA LEU A 534 -12.57 34.01 20.88
C LEU A 534 -11.89 35.06 21.76
N THR A 535 -12.66 35.95 22.40
CA THR A 535 -12.11 36.99 23.29
C THR A 535 -11.55 36.37 24.57
N ASP A 536 -12.31 35.46 25.21
CA ASP A 536 -11.86 34.73 26.41
C ASP A 536 -10.63 33.87 26.11
N TYR A 537 -10.63 33.16 24.97
CA TYR A 537 -9.51 32.32 24.56
C TYR A 537 -8.24 33.15 24.37
N LEU A 538 -8.32 34.24 23.60
CA LEU A 538 -7.19 35.13 23.37
C LEU A 538 -6.72 35.82 24.68
N GLN A 539 -7.65 36.16 25.59
CA GLN A 539 -7.30 36.71 26.90
C GLN A 539 -6.55 35.69 27.77
N ARG A 540 -6.91 34.40 27.73
CA ARG A 540 -6.21 33.32 28.44
C ARG A 540 -4.83 33.03 27.85
N ALA A 541 -4.72 33.05 26.52
CA ALA A 541 -3.43 32.93 25.85
C ALA A 541 -2.49 34.08 26.24
N ARG A 542 -3.02 35.31 26.32
CA ARG A 542 -2.28 36.51 26.73
C ARG A 542 -1.85 36.51 28.19
N SER A 543 -2.67 35.97 29.09
CA SER A 543 -2.43 36.03 30.54
C SER A 543 -1.48 34.96 31.06
N GLN A 544 -1.09 33.99 30.23
CA GLN A 544 -0.22 32.90 30.60
C GLN A 544 1.19 33.12 30.03
N GLU A 545 2.21 32.91 30.85
CA GLU A 545 3.60 32.91 30.38
C GLU A 545 3.93 31.57 29.68
N PRO A 546 4.87 31.57 28.71
CA PRO A 546 5.34 30.34 28.08
C PRO A 546 5.91 29.40 29.14
N PRO A 547 5.42 28.15 29.26
CA PRO A 547 5.92 27.22 30.26
C PRO A 547 7.33 26.72 29.92
N ASP A 548 8.14 26.49 30.96
CA ASP A 548 9.51 25.95 30.84
C ASP A 548 9.55 24.54 30.23
N ARG A 549 8.44 23.79 30.32
CA ARG A 549 8.27 22.45 29.73
C ARG A 549 6.84 22.27 29.21
N ILE A 550 6.74 21.65 28.03
CA ILE A 550 5.47 21.27 27.42
C ILE A 550 5.09 19.87 27.92
N ASP A 551 3.97 19.75 28.62
CA ASP A 551 3.36 18.47 28.96
C ASP A 551 2.09 18.26 28.13
N SER A 552 2.13 17.28 27.23
CA SER A 552 1.00 16.85 26.38
C SER A 552 -0.27 16.44 27.14
N ARG A 553 -0.19 16.24 28.46
CA ARG A 553 -1.32 15.85 29.32
C ARG A 553 -2.03 17.04 29.97
N THR A 554 -1.45 18.23 29.89
CA THR A 554 -2.01 19.46 30.47
C THR A 554 -2.37 20.46 29.38
N VAL A 555 -3.54 21.10 29.52
CA VAL A 555 -3.91 22.19 28.62
C VAL A 555 -3.12 23.43 29.03
N THR A 556 -2.36 23.96 28.08
CA THR A 556 -1.59 25.20 28.18
C THR A 556 -2.19 26.22 27.22
N PRO A 557 -3.11 27.09 27.68
CA PRO A 557 -3.69 28.17 26.87
C PRO A 557 -2.70 28.93 25.98
N PHE A 558 -1.47 29.17 26.43
CA PHE A 558 -0.40 29.78 25.63
C PHE A 558 -0.17 29.10 24.26
N TYR A 559 -0.18 27.76 24.19
CA TYR A 559 0.02 26.99 22.95
C TYR A 559 -1.29 26.45 22.36
N ASP A 560 -2.20 26.03 23.22
CA ASP A 560 -3.41 25.33 22.83
C ASP A 560 -4.47 26.27 22.23
N VAL A 561 -4.56 27.53 22.69
CA VAL A 561 -5.49 28.51 22.10
C VAL A 561 -5.11 28.85 20.66
N PRO A 562 -3.86 29.26 20.34
CA PRO A 562 -3.47 29.50 18.96
C PRO A 562 -3.70 28.28 18.05
N ARG A 563 -3.39 27.08 18.56
CA ARG A 563 -3.63 25.83 17.81
C ARG A 563 -5.13 25.56 17.60
N ALA A 564 -5.97 25.78 18.61
CA ALA A 564 -7.42 25.63 18.49
C ALA A 564 -8.03 26.59 17.46
N ILE A 565 -7.65 27.87 17.51
CA ILE A 565 -8.10 28.90 16.56
C ILE A 565 -7.68 28.51 15.14
N ARG A 566 -6.43 28.09 14.96
CA ARG A 566 -5.90 27.68 13.65
C ARG A 566 -6.61 26.44 13.11
N SER A 567 -6.72 25.36 13.90
CA SER A 567 -7.36 24.11 13.49
C SER A 567 -8.84 24.32 13.17
N HIS A 568 -9.56 25.13 13.97
CA HIS A 568 -10.95 25.49 13.67
C HIS A 568 -11.08 26.26 12.35
N THR A 569 -10.18 27.21 12.09
CA THR A 569 -10.19 28.00 10.86
C THR A 569 -9.87 27.14 9.63
N HIS A 570 -8.94 26.19 9.75
CA HIS A 570 -8.71 25.17 8.71
C HIS A 570 -9.97 24.37 8.41
N MET A 571 -10.72 23.96 9.45
CA MET A 571 -11.99 23.25 9.29
C MET A 571 -13.04 24.10 8.57
N LEU A 572 -13.20 25.38 8.94
CA LEU A 572 -14.14 26.30 8.30
C LEU A 572 -13.82 26.54 6.82
N ILE A 573 -12.55 26.73 6.48
CA ILE A 573 -12.13 26.91 5.08
C ILE A 573 -12.31 25.61 4.29
N ALA A 574 -12.00 24.46 4.87
CA ALA A 574 -12.27 23.17 4.24
C ALA A 574 -13.77 22.97 3.96
N GLN A 575 -14.65 23.30 4.92
CA GLN A 575 -16.10 23.29 4.73
C GLN A 575 -16.52 24.27 3.62
N ALA A 576 -16.04 25.51 3.66
CA ALA A 576 -16.35 26.56 2.70
C ALA A 576 -15.97 26.17 1.26
N LEU A 577 -14.83 25.51 1.06
CA LEU A 577 -14.38 25.07 -0.27
C LEU A 577 -15.31 24.02 -0.90
N THR A 578 -16.12 23.30 -0.11
CA THR A 578 -16.98 22.21 -0.59
C THR A 578 -18.37 22.65 -1.05
N THR A 579 -18.72 23.93 -0.88
CA THR A 579 -20.09 24.43 -1.12
C THR A 579 -20.11 25.76 -1.87
N GLU A 580 -21.28 26.12 -2.42
CA GLU A 580 -21.55 27.45 -2.98
C GLU A 580 -22.03 28.45 -1.91
N ASN A 581 -22.63 27.95 -0.82
CA ASN A 581 -23.12 28.79 0.28
C ASN A 581 -22.05 28.96 1.37
N PHE A 582 -20.86 29.41 0.96
CA PHE A 582 -19.66 29.40 1.81
C PHE A 582 -19.46 30.67 2.66
N GLU A 583 -20.21 31.73 2.38
CA GLU A 583 -20.00 33.09 2.94
C GLU A 583 -19.94 33.10 4.47
N LEU A 584 -20.88 32.44 5.17
CA LEU A 584 -20.90 32.44 6.63
C LEU A 584 -19.69 31.73 7.26
N ALA A 585 -19.18 30.68 6.61
CA ALA A 585 -18.00 29.95 7.07
C ALA A 585 -16.72 30.74 6.77
N LEU A 586 -16.66 31.40 5.61
CA LEU A 586 -15.59 32.33 5.27
C LEU A 586 -15.55 33.52 6.24
N ASP A 587 -16.70 34.14 6.53
CA ASP A 587 -16.81 35.25 7.49
C ASP A 587 -16.31 34.83 8.88
N ALA A 588 -16.73 33.67 9.40
CA ALA A 588 -16.27 33.15 10.68
C ALA A 588 -14.76 32.84 10.69
N ALA A 589 -14.21 32.31 9.59
CA ALA A 589 -12.78 32.07 9.44
C ALA A 589 -11.98 33.40 9.42
N LEU A 590 -12.46 34.40 8.68
CA LEU A 590 -11.85 35.73 8.64
C LEU A 590 -11.97 36.47 9.98
N GLU A 591 -13.05 36.26 10.74
CA GLU A 591 -13.20 36.75 12.12
C GLU A 591 -12.12 36.16 13.03
N CYS A 592 -11.83 34.86 12.92
CA CYS A 592 -10.75 34.22 13.67
C CYS A 592 -9.39 34.84 13.36
N VAL A 593 -9.07 35.02 12.07
CA VAL A 593 -7.83 35.66 11.62
C VAL A 593 -7.74 37.11 12.12
N ALA A 594 -8.80 37.89 11.95
CA ALA A 594 -8.83 39.29 12.36
C ALA A 594 -8.75 39.48 13.88
N ALA A 595 -9.31 38.56 14.67
CA ALA A 595 -9.21 38.63 16.13
C ALA A 595 -7.83 38.24 16.63
N ASP A 596 -7.25 37.16 16.10
CA ASP A 596 -5.91 36.69 16.45
C ASP A 596 -4.86 37.78 16.22
N VAL A 597 -4.90 38.43 15.05
CA VAL A 597 -3.94 39.51 14.73
C VAL A 597 -4.16 40.75 15.61
N ARG A 598 -5.40 41.12 15.93
CA ARG A 598 -5.70 42.27 16.81
C ARG A 598 -5.41 42.00 18.29
N ALA A 599 -5.39 40.74 18.70
CA ALA A 599 -5.25 40.37 20.10
C ALA A 599 -3.84 40.56 20.66
N ASP A 600 -2.83 40.77 19.79
CA ASP A 600 -1.45 41.09 20.19
C ASP A 600 -0.99 40.15 21.33
N ILE A 601 -1.12 38.86 21.05
CA ILE A 601 -0.68 37.74 21.89
C ILE A 601 0.75 37.37 21.50
N VAL A 602 1.49 36.72 22.40
CA VAL A 602 2.90 36.38 22.16
C VAL A 602 3.07 35.35 21.04
N LEU A 603 2.12 34.41 20.91
CA LEU A 603 2.11 33.38 19.87
C LEU A 603 0.82 33.49 19.06
N HIS A 604 0.88 34.11 17.89
CA HIS A 604 -0.28 34.26 17.00
C HIS A 604 -0.65 32.93 16.30
N ALA A 605 -1.94 32.62 16.21
CA ALA A 605 -2.49 31.41 15.60
C ALA A 605 -2.15 31.30 14.10
N PHE A 606 -2.09 32.43 13.40
CA PHE A 606 -1.84 32.48 11.95
C PHE A 606 -0.48 33.06 11.59
N SER A 607 0.32 33.50 12.58
CA SER A 607 1.69 33.92 12.33
C SER A 607 2.55 32.71 12.06
N TRP A 608 3.07 32.62 10.84
CA TRP A 608 4.10 31.63 10.55
C TRP A 608 5.41 32.02 11.24
N SER A 609 5.67 33.32 11.39
CA SER A 609 6.90 33.78 12.03
C SER A 609 7.01 33.45 13.51
N ASP A 610 5.91 33.48 14.25
CA ASP A 610 5.91 33.22 15.69
C ASP A 610 5.83 31.72 15.97
N LEU A 611 5.05 30.98 15.18
CA LEU A 611 4.95 29.53 15.28
C LEU A 611 6.28 28.84 15.00
N ALA A 612 6.97 29.18 13.92
CA ALA A 612 8.22 28.49 13.60
C ALA A 612 9.43 29.02 14.39
N GLN A 613 9.33 30.18 15.06
CA GLN A 613 10.27 30.57 16.12
C GLN A 613 10.14 29.73 17.40
N THR A 614 8.94 29.21 17.69
CA THR A 614 8.61 28.59 18.98
C THR A 614 8.50 27.07 18.96
N THR A 615 8.25 26.44 17.80
CA THR A 615 7.75 25.05 17.79
C THR A 615 8.60 24.01 17.03
N GLU A 616 9.65 24.39 16.27
CA GLU A 616 10.38 23.46 15.37
C GLU A 616 9.46 22.59 14.45
N TYR A 617 8.18 22.96 14.30
CA TYR A 617 7.17 22.14 13.63
C TYR A 617 7.32 22.24 12.11
N ARG A 618 8.01 21.25 11.51
CA ARG A 618 7.90 20.93 10.08
C ARG A 618 7.20 19.59 9.97
N ARG A 619 5.87 19.57 9.81
CA ARG A 619 5.07 18.48 9.22
C ARG A 619 3.59 18.75 9.44
N VAL A 620 2.98 19.48 8.52
CA VAL A 620 1.57 19.26 8.18
C VAL A 620 1.54 19.24 6.64
N GLU A 621 1.75 18.06 6.07
CA GLU A 621 1.59 17.80 4.64
C GLU A 621 0.11 17.46 4.35
N GLY A 622 -0.40 17.85 3.18
CA GLY A 622 -1.56 17.20 2.59
C GLY A 622 -2.85 18.02 2.41
N LEU A 623 -2.89 19.31 2.76
CA LEU A 623 -4.06 20.17 2.55
C LEU A 623 -3.72 21.34 1.63
N THR A 624 -4.70 21.85 0.87
CA THR A 624 -4.61 23.19 0.29
C THR A 624 -4.25 24.14 1.43
N PRO A 625 -3.12 24.87 1.36
CA PRO A 625 -2.73 25.76 2.44
C PRO A 625 -3.88 26.71 2.76
N LEU A 626 -4.20 26.89 4.05
CA LEU A 626 -5.36 27.65 4.54
C LEU A 626 -5.65 28.91 3.71
N PHE A 627 -4.61 29.71 3.51
CA PHE A 627 -4.70 31.00 2.85
C PHE A 627 -4.81 30.91 1.32
N VAL A 628 -4.37 29.82 0.70
CA VAL A 628 -4.72 29.52 -0.70
C VAL A 628 -6.22 29.25 -0.80
N GLY A 629 -6.79 28.49 0.14
CA GLY A 629 -8.23 28.26 0.23
C GLY A 629 -9.03 29.56 0.40
N ILE A 630 -8.58 30.45 1.30
CA ILE A 630 -9.17 31.80 1.46
C ILE A 630 -9.13 32.59 0.15
N GLY A 631 -7.97 32.61 -0.54
CA GLY A 631 -7.85 33.29 -1.84
C GLY A 631 -8.83 32.76 -2.88
N MET A 632 -8.98 31.44 -2.98
CA MET A 632 -9.94 30.80 -3.89
C MET A 632 -11.39 31.18 -3.54
N LEU A 633 -11.76 31.20 -2.26
CA LEU A 633 -13.10 31.58 -1.82
C LEU A 633 -13.40 33.06 -2.06
N LEU A 634 -12.45 33.95 -1.75
CA LEU A 634 -12.56 35.38 -2.05
C LEU A 634 -12.75 35.62 -3.56
N SER A 635 -12.06 34.86 -4.41
CA SER A 635 -12.22 34.95 -5.88
C SER A 635 -13.62 34.56 -6.38
N ARG A 636 -14.33 33.72 -5.61
CA ARG A 636 -15.67 33.23 -5.91
C ARG A 636 -16.78 34.09 -5.28
N SER A 637 -16.45 34.97 -4.33
CA SER A 637 -17.41 35.80 -3.60
C SER A 637 -17.65 37.14 -4.29
N GLU A 638 -18.92 37.56 -4.39
CA GLU A 638 -19.26 38.92 -4.84
C GLU A 638 -18.76 40.01 -3.87
N ARG A 639 -18.61 39.65 -2.59
CA ARG A 639 -18.05 40.51 -1.53
C ARG A 639 -16.54 40.37 -1.41
N GLY A 640 -15.88 39.64 -2.31
CA GLY A 640 -14.45 39.31 -2.22
C GLY A 640 -13.55 40.53 -1.99
N LEU A 641 -13.83 41.67 -2.63
CA LEU A 641 -13.07 42.91 -2.43
C LEU A 641 -13.29 43.56 -1.05
N GLU A 642 -14.52 43.52 -0.53
CA GLU A 642 -14.87 44.03 0.81
C GLU A 642 -14.18 43.16 1.88
N LEU A 643 -14.33 41.85 1.78
CA LEU A 643 -13.76 40.87 2.70
C LEU A 643 -12.22 40.91 2.67
N LEU A 644 -11.63 41.02 1.47
CA LEU A 644 -10.20 41.20 1.33
C LEU A 644 -9.73 42.51 1.97
N SER A 645 -10.46 43.61 1.81
CA SER A 645 -10.14 44.88 2.45
C SER A 645 -10.15 44.76 3.99
N GLY A 646 -11.11 44.03 4.54
CA GLY A 646 -11.16 43.72 5.98
C GLY A 646 -9.97 42.88 6.45
N LEU A 647 -9.56 41.87 5.67
CA LEU A 647 -8.38 41.07 5.95
C LEU A 647 -7.09 41.92 5.92
N LEU A 648 -6.97 42.82 4.93
CA LEU A 648 -5.83 43.72 4.78
C LEU A 648 -5.77 44.78 5.90
N ALA A 649 -6.91 45.18 6.46
CA ALA A 649 -6.96 46.09 7.61
C ALA A 649 -6.39 45.46 8.89
N CYS A 650 -6.25 44.14 8.92
CA CYS A 650 -5.60 43.42 10.01
C CYS A 650 -4.08 43.35 9.84
N ASP A 651 -3.48 43.99 8.83
CA ASP A 651 -2.03 44.02 8.58
C ASP A 651 -1.34 42.63 8.65
N PRO A 652 -1.77 41.67 7.80
CA PRO A 652 -1.25 40.29 7.83
C PRO A 652 0.20 40.19 7.34
N GLU A 653 0.85 39.07 7.67
CA GLU A 653 2.20 38.74 7.20
C GLU A 653 2.30 38.60 5.68
N ALA A 654 3.50 38.87 5.15
CA ALA A 654 3.78 38.74 3.72
C ALA A 654 3.53 37.32 3.16
N HIS A 655 3.81 36.26 3.94
CA HIS A 655 3.53 34.87 3.56
C HIS A 655 2.05 34.61 3.37
N ILE A 656 1.24 35.11 4.30
CA ILE A 656 -0.21 34.98 4.26
C ILE A 656 -0.74 35.63 2.98
N LEU A 657 -0.32 36.87 2.72
CA LEU A 657 -0.71 37.61 1.52
C LEU A 657 -0.27 36.91 0.22
N ALA A 658 0.92 36.30 0.22
CA ALA A 658 1.40 35.55 -0.93
C ALA A 658 0.54 34.30 -1.21
N TYR A 659 0.14 33.56 -0.17
CA TYR A 659 -0.78 32.42 -0.32
C TYR A 659 -2.18 32.84 -0.76
N VAL A 660 -2.73 33.92 -0.20
CA VAL A 660 -4.02 34.48 -0.65
C VAL A 660 -3.95 34.86 -2.13
N ARG A 661 -2.84 35.47 -2.57
CA ARG A 661 -2.62 35.81 -3.97
C ARG A 661 -2.54 34.58 -4.88
N ILE A 662 -1.89 33.50 -4.45
CA ILE A 662 -1.89 32.22 -5.19
C ILE A 662 -3.31 31.70 -5.40
N GLY A 663 -4.14 31.71 -4.35
CA GLY A 663 -5.53 31.27 -4.44
C GLY A 663 -6.41 32.18 -5.31
N ALA A 664 -6.14 33.50 -5.29
CA ALA A 664 -6.89 34.50 -6.03
C ALA A 664 -6.37 34.75 -7.45
N ARG A 665 -5.38 33.99 -7.93
CA ARG A 665 -4.64 34.24 -9.18
C ARG A 665 -5.52 34.39 -10.43
N ASP A 666 -6.67 33.72 -10.45
CA ASP A 666 -7.63 33.77 -11.57
C ASP A 666 -8.59 34.98 -11.48
N SER A 667 -8.51 35.77 -10.39
CA SER A 667 -9.28 37.00 -10.17
C SER A 667 -8.37 38.24 -10.29
N GLU A 668 -8.41 38.84 -11.47
CA GLU A 668 -7.64 40.05 -11.78
C GLU A 668 -7.92 41.21 -10.81
N PRO A 669 -9.17 41.53 -10.41
CA PRO A 669 -9.44 42.62 -9.47
C PRO A 669 -8.80 42.41 -8.09
N LEU A 670 -8.85 41.19 -7.56
CA LEU A 670 -8.24 40.86 -6.26
C LEU A 670 -6.72 40.89 -6.34
N THR A 671 -6.14 40.34 -7.41
CA THR A 671 -4.69 40.34 -7.62
C THR A 671 -4.14 41.77 -7.73
N ARG A 672 -4.82 42.66 -8.49
CA ARG A 672 -4.45 44.08 -8.58
C ARG A 672 -4.51 44.81 -7.23
N LEU A 673 -5.42 44.43 -6.33
CA LEU A 673 -5.53 45.00 -4.98
C LEU A 673 -4.43 44.48 -4.05
N LEU A 674 -4.10 43.19 -4.15
CA LEU A 674 -3.08 42.51 -3.34
C LEU A 674 -1.66 42.96 -3.68
N ASP A 675 -1.33 43.08 -4.98
CA ASP A 675 0.02 43.42 -5.46
C ASP A 675 0.68 44.61 -4.75
N PRO A 676 0.04 45.80 -4.65
CA PRO A 676 0.65 46.94 -3.99
C PRO A 676 0.81 46.73 -2.48
N VAL A 677 -0.16 46.10 -1.80
CA VAL A 677 -0.09 45.85 -0.36
C VAL A 677 0.99 44.84 -0.03
N LEU A 678 1.01 43.73 -0.75
CA LEU A 678 2.04 42.71 -0.65
C LEU A 678 3.42 43.32 -0.91
N ARG A 679 3.61 44.10 -1.98
CA ARG A 679 4.89 44.79 -2.25
C ARG A 679 5.30 45.75 -1.13
N ASN A 680 4.37 46.53 -0.60
CA ASN A 680 4.65 47.42 0.53
C ASN A 680 5.07 46.64 1.77
N ARG A 681 4.39 45.54 2.09
CA ARG A 681 4.75 44.68 3.22
C ARG A 681 6.09 44.01 3.01
N LEU A 682 6.34 43.47 1.82
CA LEU A 682 7.62 42.90 1.43
C LEU A 682 8.76 43.91 1.59
N ASN A 683 8.54 45.17 1.20
CA ASN A 683 9.51 46.23 1.44
C ASN A 683 9.70 46.53 2.94
N ALA A 684 8.63 46.53 3.73
CA ALA A 684 8.69 46.74 5.18
C ALA A 684 9.48 45.62 5.88
N GLU A 685 9.18 44.36 5.58
CA GLU A 685 9.88 43.17 6.08
C GLU A 685 11.36 43.19 5.69
N LEU A 686 11.70 43.52 4.44
CA LEU A 686 13.09 43.67 3.99
C LEU A 686 13.84 44.81 4.70
N SER A 687 13.11 45.84 5.17
CA SER A 687 13.65 47.00 5.88
C SER A 687 13.69 46.84 7.40
N ALA A 688 13.10 45.79 7.96
CA ALA A 688 13.01 45.57 9.39
C ALA A 688 14.41 45.40 10.02
N ALA A 689 14.66 46.11 11.13
CA ALA A 689 15.94 46.08 11.83
C ALA A 689 16.17 44.75 12.59
N ARG A 690 15.10 44.06 12.98
CA ARG A 690 15.13 42.68 13.48
C ARG A 690 15.08 41.76 12.27
N GLY A 691 16.20 41.14 11.91
CA GLY A 691 16.27 40.25 10.75
C GLY A 691 15.18 39.17 10.81
N ILE A 692 14.54 38.90 9.66
CA ILE A 692 13.55 37.81 9.52
C ILE A 692 14.23 36.49 9.92
N ALA A 693 13.56 35.66 10.70
CA ALA A 693 14.10 34.35 11.04
C ALA A 693 14.40 33.56 9.76
N LEU A 694 15.59 32.98 9.71
CA LEU A 694 16.18 32.37 8.52
C LEU A 694 15.22 31.38 7.82
N GLY A 695 14.60 30.47 8.57
CA GLY A 695 13.64 29.51 8.01
C GLY A 695 12.46 30.15 7.28
N HIS A 696 11.94 31.26 7.81
CA HIS A 696 10.74 31.93 7.27
C HIS A 696 11.06 32.71 6.02
N ALA A 697 12.20 33.39 5.97
CA ALA A 697 12.59 34.18 4.80
C ALA A 697 12.72 33.30 3.54
N LEU A 698 13.11 32.04 3.73
CA LEU A 698 13.23 31.04 2.67
C LEU A 698 11.90 30.52 2.16
N GLU A 699 11.02 30.17 3.10
CA GLU A 699 9.67 29.74 2.77
C GLU A 699 8.93 30.85 2.03
N LEU A 700 9.07 32.10 2.49
CA LEU A 700 8.50 33.26 1.82
C LEU A 700 8.99 33.37 0.38
N ALA A 701 10.31 33.26 0.19
CA ALA A 701 10.91 33.41 -1.12
C ALA A 701 10.39 32.35 -2.09
N SER A 702 10.18 31.10 -1.63
CA SER A 702 9.54 30.03 -2.42
C SER A 702 8.08 30.35 -2.76
N ILE A 703 7.27 30.77 -1.78
CA ILE A 703 5.85 31.11 -1.99
C ILE A 703 5.71 32.29 -2.96
N LEU A 704 6.56 33.32 -2.84
CA LEU A 704 6.55 34.48 -3.74
C LEU A 704 6.87 34.09 -5.19
N HIS A 705 7.77 33.13 -5.38
CA HIS A 705 8.05 32.59 -6.70
C HIS A 705 6.83 31.87 -7.28
N GLN A 706 6.16 31.03 -6.49
CA GLN A 706 4.91 30.36 -6.91
C GLN A 706 3.77 31.34 -7.20
N ALA A 707 3.77 32.47 -6.51
CA ALA A 707 2.83 33.54 -6.76
C ALA A 707 3.18 34.34 -8.04
N GLU A 708 4.28 34.08 -8.76
CA GLU A 708 4.73 34.89 -9.91
C GLU A 708 5.26 36.29 -9.53
N LEU A 709 5.91 36.42 -8.36
CA LEU A 709 6.68 37.61 -7.96
C LEU A 709 8.18 37.28 -7.83
N PRO A 710 8.86 36.99 -8.96
CA PRO A 710 10.25 36.51 -8.94
C PRO A 710 11.25 37.56 -8.43
N ARG A 711 10.99 38.86 -8.63
CA ARG A 711 11.89 39.93 -8.18
C ARG A 711 11.87 40.07 -6.66
N GLU A 712 10.69 40.00 -6.07
CA GLU A 712 10.51 40.08 -4.64
C GLU A 712 11.04 38.81 -3.96
N SER A 713 10.77 37.65 -4.55
CA SER A 713 11.37 36.37 -4.16
C SER A 713 12.91 36.47 -4.06
N GLU A 714 13.57 36.97 -5.13
CA GLU A 714 15.02 37.16 -5.18
C GLU A 714 15.52 38.10 -4.06
N ARG A 715 14.82 39.22 -3.83
CA ARG A 715 15.19 40.18 -2.77
C ARG A 715 15.16 39.54 -1.37
N PHE A 716 14.19 38.68 -1.09
CA PHE A 716 14.11 37.95 0.19
C PHE A 716 15.21 36.92 0.34
N ALA A 717 15.52 36.19 -0.72
CA ALA A 717 16.63 35.24 -0.69
C ALA A 717 17.98 35.95 -0.45
N ARG A 718 18.23 37.09 -1.12
CA ARG A 718 19.42 37.94 -0.86
C ARG A 718 19.49 38.40 0.59
N LYS A 719 18.38 38.90 1.15
CA LYS A 719 18.31 39.32 2.56
C LYS A 719 18.59 38.17 3.52
N THR A 720 18.13 36.98 3.18
CA THR A 720 18.37 35.76 3.96
C THR A 720 19.86 35.41 4.00
N ILE A 721 20.55 35.52 2.87
CA ILE A 721 22.00 35.32 2.79
C ILE A 721 22.75 36.34 3.66
N GLU A 722 22.37 37.62 3.62
CA GLU A 722 22.95 38.66 4.47
C GLU A 722 22.83 38.30 5.96
N ILE A 723 21.65 37.81 6.38
CA ILE A 723 21.39 37.38 7.76
C ILE A 723 22.28 36.18 8.12
N CYS A 724 22.34 35.15 7.27
CA CYS A 724 23.22 33.99 7.47
C CYS A 724 24.69 34.39 7.63
N CYS A 725 25.17 35.28 6.76
CA CYS A 725 26.55 35.75 6.77
C CYS A 725 26.90 36.57 8.03
N GLY A 726 25.92 37.26 8.61
CA GLY A 726 26.07 38.08 9.82
C GLY A 726 26.01 37.33 11.16
N LEU A 727 25.60 36.05 11.20
CA LEU A 727 25.52 35.27 12.45
C LEU A 727 26.91 34.88 12.98
N GLU A 728 27.12 35.00 14.30
CA GLU A 728 28.33 34.52 14.97
C GLU A 728 28.45 32.99 14.90
N SER A 729 29.69 32.48 14.93
CA SER A 729 30.02 31.07 14.65
C SER A 729 29.22 30.04 15.45
N HIS A 730 28.93 30.33 16.72
CA HIS A 730 28.20 29.45 17.62
C HIS A 730 26.68 29.51 17.39
N HIS A 731 26.15 30.65 16.94
CA HIS A 731 24.74 30.76 16.54
C HIS A 731 24.46 30.03 15.22
N ARG A 732 25.44 29.91 14.31
CA ARG A 732 25.29 29.13 13.07
C ARG A 732 25.07 27.63 13.31
N GLN A 733 25.64 27.06 14.36
CA GLN A 733 25.47 25.64 14.73
C GLN A 733 24.10 25.36 15.38
N ASN A 734 23.52 26.36 16.06
CA ASN A 734 22.21 26.22 16.72
C ASN A 734 21.03 26.38 15.75
N TYR A 735 21.23 26.96 14.57
CA TYR A 735 20.22 26.99 13.51
C TYR A 735 20.33 25.71 12.68
N LEU A 736 19.39 24.79 12.91
CA LEU A 736 19.29 23.46 12.31
C LEU A 736 19.82 23.40 10.88
N ASP A 737 20.66 22.41 10.60
CA ASP A 737 21.18 22.03 9.28
C ASP A 737 20.10 22.02 8.17
N ALA A 738 18.85 21.74 8.56
CA ALA A 738 17.69 21.73 7.70
C ALA A 738 17.27 23.12 7.19
N ALA A 739 17.67 24.22 7.85
CA ALA A 739 17.44 25.59 7.40
C ALA A 739 18.41 25.98 6.28
N TYR A 740 19.69 25.61 6.40
CA TYR A 740 20.67 25.79 5.32
C TYR A 740 20.33 24.95 4.09
N ALA A 741 19.80 23.74 4.28
CA ALA A 741 19.28 22.93 3.18
C ALA A 741 18.12 23.62 2.44
N ILE A 742 17.14 24.17 3.17
CA ILE A 742 16.07 24.94 2.55
C ILE A 742 16.62 26.19 1.83
N LEU A 743 17.63 26.88 2.41
CA LEU A 743 18.24 28.05 1.78
C LEU A 743 18.90 27.70 0.47
N ALA A 744 19.66 26.61 0.46
CA ALA A 744 20.29 26.12 -0.75
C ALA A 744 19.25 25.77 -1.83
N GLY A 745 18.17 25.09 -1.45
CA GLY A 745 17.08 24.75 -2.37
C GLY A 745 16.34 25.97 -2.91
N ALA A 746 16.03 26.96 -2.05
CA ALA A 746 15.33 28.18 -2.44
C ALA A 746 16.18 29.06 -3.36
N LEU A 747 17.48 29.20 -3.08
CA LEU A 747 18.42 29.92 -3.96
C LEU A 747 18.54 29.25 -5.33
N ALA A 748 18.56 27.92 -5.36
CA ALA A 748 18.60 27.18 -6.61
C ALA A 748 17.31 27.35 -7.44
N GLN A 749 16.13 27.35 -6.80
CA GLN A 749 14.85 27.61 -7.48
C GLN A 749 14.78 29.02 -8.10
N GLN A 750 15.49 29.97 -7.51
CA GLN A 750 15.53 31.37 -7.97
C GLN A 750 16.72 31.67 -8.87
N GLU A 751 17.51 30.65 -9.23
CA GLU A 751 18.71 30.78 -10.07
C GLU A 751 19.79 31.73 -9.50
N MET A 752 19.83 31.92 -8.17
CA MET A 752 20.81 32.75 -7.46
C MET A 752 22.11 32.00 -7.18
N TRP A 753 22.81 31.64 -8.26
CA TRP A 753 23.94 30.71 -8.19
C TRP A 753 25.18 31.29 -7.48
N ALA A 754 25.49 32.57 -7.68
CA ALA A 754 26.69 33.21 -7.13
C ALA A 754 26.69 33.20 -5.60
N GLU A 755 25.55 33.58 -5.03
CA GLU A 755 25.35 33.69 -3.60
C GLU A 755 25.27 32.31 -2.93
N LEU A 756 24.69 31.32 -3.63
CA LEU A 756 24.65 29.93 -3.18
C LEU A 756 26.06 29.33 -3.04
N VAL A 757 26.98 29.67 -3.94
CA VAL A 757 28.38 29.21 -3.85
C VAL A 757 29.09 29.81 -2.64
N GLU A 758 28.89 31.10 -2.37
CA GLU A 758 29.52 31.83 -1.25
C GLU A 758 28.97 31.44 0.13
N LEU A 759 27.81 30.76 0.19
CA LEU A 759 27.11 30.39 1.42
C LEU A 759 27.89 29.39 2.30
N ASP A 760 28.76 29.79 3.23
CA ASP A 760 29.53 28.85 4.09
C ASP A 760 28.64 28.03 5.06
N PRO A 761 28.37 26.74 4.79
CA PRO A 761 27.48 25.93 5.60
C PRO A 761 28.33 25.12 6.59
N ARG A 762 28.69 25.73 7.71
CA ARG A 762 29.25 24.98 8.85
C ARG A 762 28.12 24.17 9.50
N ILE A 763 27.80 23.03 8.89
CA ILE A 763 26.68 22.13 9.18
C ILE A 763 27.24 20.83 9.78
N ASP A 764 26.70 20.40 10.93
CA ASP A 764 27.20 19.23 11.68
C ASP A 764 26.45 17.93 11.29
N GLY A 765 25.21 18.01 10.81
CA GLY A 765 24.38 16.88 10.39
C GLY A 765 24.68 16.36 8.97
N ARG A 766 24.98 15.06 8.87
CA ARG A 766 25.46 14.40 7.64
C ARG A 766 24.51 14.58 6.44
N THR A 767 23.21 14.31 6.59
CA THR A 767 22.26 14.30 5.45
C THR A 767 22.03 15.69 4.86
N GLN A 768 21.81 16.69 5.71
CA GLN A 768 21.55 18.07 5.29
C GLN A 768 22.82 18.74 4.76
N ALA A 769 23.99 18.44 5.34
CA ALA A 769 25.28 18.88 4.81
C ALA A 769 25.51 18.38 3.38
N LEU A 770 25.20 17.11 3.13
CA LEU A 770 25.32 16.50 1.79
C LEU A 770 24.35 17.15 0.78
N PHE A 771 23.11 17.44 1.19
CA PHE A 771 22.17 18.16 0.34
C PHE A 771 22.69 19.55 -0.05
N VAL A 772 23.15 20.34 0.93
CA VAL A 772 23.69 21.69 0.66
C VAL A 772 24.91 21.65 -0.23
N ARG A 773 25.86 20.73 0.03
CA ARG A 773 27.05 20.53 -0.82
C ARG A 773 26.65 20.11 -2.24
N SER A 774 25.63 19.26 -2.38
CA SER A 774 25.12 18.83 -3.69
C SER A 774 24.49 19.99 -4.47
N VAL A 775 23.71 20.84 -3.81
CA VAL A 775 23.08 22.01 -4.45
C VAL A 775 24.11 23.10 -4.77
N LYS A 776 25.12 23.29 -3.93
CA LYS A 776 26.28 24.16 -4.23
C LYS A 776 27.09 23.71 -5.43
N ALA A 777 27.27 22.41 -5.59
CA ALA A 777 27.94 21.87 -6.76
C ALA A 777 27.17 22.20 -8.04
N VAL A 778 25.84 22.12 -8.02
CA VAL A 778 25.00 22.58 -9.13
C VAL A 778 25.20 24.08 -9.37
N ALA A 779 25.24 24.90 -8.32
CA ALA A 779 25.50 26.33 -8.46
C ALA A 779 26.86 26.66 -9.08
N LEU A 780 27.93 25.97 -8.66
CA LEU A 780 29.26 26.09 -9.27
C LEU A 780 29.23 25.72 -10.76
N MET A 781 28.43 24.71 -11.14
CA MET A 781 28.23 24.36 -12.54
C MET A 781 27.51 25.45 -13.34
N GLU A 782 26.46 26.06 -12.77
CA GLU A 782 25.72 27.14 -13.41
C GLU A 782 26.56 28.42 -13.55
N LEU A 783 27.48 28.70 -12.62
CA LEU A 783 28.44 29.79 -12.71
C LEU A 783 29.65 29.49 -13.63
N GLY A 784 29.74 28.28 -14.19
CA GLY A 784 30.88 27.85 -15.01
C GLY A 784 32.19 27.59 -14.23
N LYS A 785 32.15 27.49 -12.90
CA LYS A 785 33.30 27.12 -12.05
C LYS A 785 33.41 25.59 -11.92
N LEU A 786 33.73 24.95 -13.04
CA LEU A 786 33.53 23.52 -13.22
C LEU A 786 34.56 22.65 -12.48
N ASP A 787 35.79 23.14 -12.31
CA ASP A 787 36.81 22.45 -11.50
C ASP A 787 36.43 22.41 -10.02
N ASP A 788 35.95 23.53 -9.48
CA ASP A 788 35.48 23.62 -8.09
C ASP A 788 34.24 22.73 -7.87
N ALA A 789 33.30 22.72 -8.82
CA ALA A 789 32.13 21.85 -8.79
C ALA A 789 32.52 20.37 -8.77
N ARG A 790 33.49 19.98 -9.59
CA ARG A 790 34.01 18.60 -9.67
C ARG A 790 34.65 18.17 -8.35
N VAL A 791 35.46 19.03 -7.73
CA VAL A 791 36.07 18.76 -6.41
C VAL A 791 34.98 18.59 -5.35
N ALA A 792 33.99 19.49 -5.31
CA ALA A 792 32.90 19.43 -4.35
C ALA A 792 32.07 18.14 -4.46
N LEU A 793 31.74 17.72 -5.68
CA LEU A 793 30.98 16.48 -5.94
C LEU A 793 31.79 15.23 -5.58
N SER A 794 33.10 15.24 -5.84
CA SER A 794 33.97 14.11 -5.50
C SER A 794 34.05 13.90 -3.99
N HIS A 795 34.19 14.98 -3.22
CA HIS A 795 34.20 14.92 -1.76
C HIS A 795 32.89 14.37 -1.17
N ILE A 796 31.73 14.68 -1.77
CA ILE A 796 30.44 14.10 -1.37
C ILE A 796 30.43 12.58 -1.58
N LEU A 797 31.00 12.11 -2.69
CA LEU A 797 31.03 10.69 -3.03
C LEU A 797 32.10 9.90 -2.25
N GLU A 798 33.16 10.55 -1.79
CA GLU A 798 34.11 9.94 -0.85
C GLU A 798 33.46 9.66 0.52
N GLU A 799 32.59 10.57 1.00
CA GLU A 799 31.86 10.39 2.26
C GLU A 799 30.63 9.48 2.13
N GLU A 800 29.88 9.57 1.02
CA GLU A 800 28.68 8.78 0.73
C GLU A 800 28.69 8.29 -0.72
N PRO A 801 29.33 7.12 -0.98
CA PRO A 801 29.50 6.58 -2.33
C PRO A 801 28.19 6.34 -3.10
N HIS A 802 27.07 6.21 -2.38
CA HIS A 802 25.75 5.94 -2.93
C HIS A 802 24.84 7.18 -3.04
N HIS A 803 25.39 8.38 -2.90
CA HIS A 803 24.60 9.61 -2.97
C HIS A 803 24.12 9.92 -4.41
N HIS A 804 22.85 9.60 -4.68
CA HIS A 804 22.27 9.57 -6.03
C HIS A 804 22.38 10.92 -6.76
N GLY A 805 22.06 12.03 -6.08
CA GLY A 805 22.12 13.37 -6.67
C GLY A 805 23.53 13.81 -7.04
N ALA A 806 24.54 13.40 -6.26
CA ALA A 806 25.93 13.79 -6.51
C ALA A 806 26.53 13.01 -7.68
N LEU A 807 26.19 11.72 -7.80
CA LEU A 807 26.52 10.90 -8.97
C LEU A 807 25.96 11.51 -10.26
N ILE A 808 24.69 11.94 -10.25
CA ILE A 808 24.05 12.61 -11.39
C ILE A 808 24.74 13.94 -11.71
N ASN A 809 24.93 14.80 -10.72
CA ASN A 809 25.48 16.14 -10.94
C ASN A 809 26.96 16.10 -11.36
N LEU A 810 27.75 15.10 -10.93
CA LEU A 810 29.15 14.95 -11.34
C LEU A 810 29.26 14.67 -12.85
N THR A 811 28.38 13.83 -13.38
CA THR A 811 28.33 13.58 -14.83
C THR A 811 27.99 14.84 -15.61
N ALA A 812 27.01 15.63 -15.15
CA ALA A 812 26.67 16.91 -15.79
C ALA A 812 27.82 17.93 -15.69
N CYS A 813 28.55 17.96 -14.57
CA CYS A 813 29.68 18.85 -14.38
C CYS A 813 30.81 18.57 -15.37
N LEU A 814 31.17 17.29 -15.53
CA LEU A 814 32.24 16.86 -16.43
C LEU A 814 31.89 17.10 -17.91
N VAL A 815 30.61 16.92 -18.26
CA VAL A 815 30.09 17.32 -19.57
C VAL A 815 30.27 18.82 -19.80
N ARG A 816 29.89 19.67 -18.85
CA ARG A 816 30.05 21.13 -19.01
C ARG A 816 31.52 21.55 -19.04
N ALA A 817 32.40 20.81 -18.35
CA ALA A 817 33.85 21.05 -18.33
C ALA A 817 34.57 20.61 -19.60
N GLU A 818 33.83 20.01 -20.54
CA GLU A 818 34.37 19.38 -21.73
C GLU A 818 35.36 18.23 -21.44
N ASP A 819 35.35 17.69 -20.21
CA ASP A 819 36.10 16.50 -19.81
C ASP A 819 35.26 15.25 -20.09
N TRP A 820 35.08 15.00 -21.38
CA TRP A 820 34.12 14.04 -21.89
C TRP A 820 34.42 12.60 -21.46
N LEU A 821 35.71 12.22 -21.39
CA LEU A 821 36.11 10.87 -21.01
C LEU A 821 35.83 10.61 -19.52
N ALA A 822 36.13 11.58 -18.66
CA ALA A 822 35.78 11.49 -17.26
C ALA A 822 34.26 11.48 -17.04
N ALA A 823 33.50 12.24 -17.84
CA ALA A 823 32.04 12.25 -17.76
C ALA A 823 31.41 10.87 -18.06
N ILE A 824 31.96 10.16 -19.05
CA ILE A 824 31.52 8.82 -19.44
C ILE A 824 31.81 7.82 -18.30
N ASP A 825 33.03 7.81 -17.79
CA ASP A 825 33.42 6.89 -16.71
C ASP A 825 32.63 7.15 -15.42
N ALA A 826 32.39 8.42 -15.07
CA ALA A 826 31.55 8.78 -13.94
C ALA A 826 30.10 8.29 -14.13
N ALA A 827 29.53 8.38 -15.34
CA ALA A 827 28.18 7.93 -15.62
C ALA A 827 28.05 6.40 -15.54
N GLU A 828 29.06 5.66 -16.02
CA GLU A 828 29.11 4.20 -15.90
C GLU A 828 29.15 3.76 -14.43
N ARG A 829 30.02 4.38 -13.62
CA ARG A 829 30.09 4.11 -12.17
C ARG A 829 28.78 4.45 -11.45
N ALA A 830 28.15 5.57 -11.80
CA ALA A 830 26.88 6.00 -11.22
C ALA A 830 25.71 5.03 -11.50
N LYS A 831 25.62 4.50 -12.74
CA LYS A 831 24.58 3.54 -13.12
C LYS A 831 24.67 2.21 -12.38
N ALA A 832 25.84 1.83 -11.87
CA ALA A 832 25.99 0.62 -11.05
C ALA A 832 25.33 0.73 -9.66
N ILE A 833 25.02 1.96 -9.23
CA ILE A 833 24.57 2.27 -7.88
C ILE A 833 23.13 2.81 -7.87
N VAL A 834 22.80 3.71 -8.81
CA VAL A 834 21.49 4.36 -8.90
C VAL A 834 20.47 3.41 -9.53
N ALA A 835 19.24 3.35 -8.98
CA ALA A 835 18.19 2.50 -9.53
C ALA A 835 17.80 2.90 -10.98
N PRO A 836 17.52 1.95 -11.88
CA PRO A 836 17.29 2.23 -13.30
C PRO A 836 16.17 3.24 -13.62
N GLN A 837 15.20 3.39 -12.73
CA GLN A 837 14.08 4.33 -12.89
C GLN A 837 14.49 5.80 -12.77
N GLN A 838 15.72 6.09 -12.32
CA GLN A 838 16.24 7.45 -12.10
C GLN A 838 17.40 7.83 -13.04
N TRP A 839 17.67 7.03 -14.08
CA TRP A 839 18.84 7.18 -14.96
C TRP A 839 18.77 8.29 -16.00
N ASP A 840 17.61 8.92 -16.21
CA ASP A 840 17.40 9.87 -17.30
C ASP A 840 18.51 10.92 -17.41
N ASN A 841 18.85 11.59 -16.32
CA ASN A 841 19.86 12.64 -16.32
C ASN A 841 21.29 12.08 -16.54
N LEU A 842 21.61 10.88 -16.01
CA LEU A 842 22.91 10.22 -16.25
C LEU A 842 23.10 9.89 -17.73
N LEU A 843 22.06 9.34 -18.35
CA LEU A 843 22.06 8.95 -19.76
C LEU A 843 22.12 10.17 -20.68
N ILE A 844 21.45 11.28 -20.33
CA ILE A 844 21.57 12.56 -21.06
C ILE A 844 23.00 13.08 -21.01
N ASN A 845 23.60 13.14 -19.82
CA ASN A 845 24.95 13.69 -19.65
C ASN A 845 25.98 12.84 -20.39
N GLU A 846 25.94 11.52 -20.21
CA GLU A 846 26.82 10.60 -20.94
C GLU A 846 26.64 10.72 -22.45
N ALA A 847 25.40 10.87 -22.94
CA ALA A 847 25.17 11.07 -24.36
C ALA A 847 25.81 12.35 -24.90
N ILE A 848 25.70 13.46 -24.18
CA ILE A 848 26.32 14.73 -24.59
C ILE A 848 27.85 14.55 -24.67
N ALA A 849 28.46 13.92 -23.67
CA ALA A 849 29.91 13.65 -23.68
C ALA A 849 30.31 12.75 -24.85
N ARG A 850 29.54 11.68 -25.11
CA ARG A 850 29.80 10.76 -26.21
C ARG A 850 29.67 11.43 -27.58
N ASP A 851 28.68 12.30 -27.80
CA ASP A 851 28.56 13.08 -29.05
C ASP A 851 29.82 13.92 -29.27
N LYS A 852 30.33 14.55 -28.21
CA LYS A 852 31.48 15.46 -28.26
C LYS A 852 32.82 14.78 -28.49
N VAL A 853 33.02 13.55 -28.01
CA VAL A 853 34.19 12.71 -28.40
C VAL A 853 34.02 12.02 -29.74
N GLY A 854 32.93 12.30 -30.47
CA GLY A 854 32.64 11.73 -31.78
C GLY A 854 31.96 10.36 -31.74
N ASP A 855 31.65 9.84 -30.54
CA ASP A 855 30.83 8.64 -30.31
C ASP A 855 29.32 9.00 -30.37
N ARG A 856 28.93 9.58 -31.50
CA ARG A 856 27.55 9.98 -31.79
C ARG A 856 26.58 8.81 -31.79
N PHE A 857 27.08 7.61 -32.10
CA PHE A 857 26.28 6.38 -32.10
C PHE A 857 25.85 5.98 -30.69
N THR A 858 26.80 5.94 -29.75
CA THR A 858 26.45 5.59 -28.37
C THR A 858 25.69 6.74 -27.71
N ALA A 859 25.98 7.99 -28.07
CA ALA A 859 25.18 9.14 -27.65
C ALA A 859 23.69 9.01 -28.04
N ASP A 860 23.41 8.70 -29.30
CA ASP A 860 22.04 8.46 -29.78
C ASP A 860 21.39 7.27 -29.06
N SER A 861 22.13 6.19 -28.83
CA SER A 861 21.64 5.04 -28.08
C SER A 861 21.26 5.38 -26.64
N LEU A 862 22.04 6.24 -25.98
CA LEU A 862 21.76 6.68 -24.62
C LEU A 862 20.55 7.63 -24.57
N LEU A 863 20.43 8.58 -25.50
CA LEU A 863 19.25 9.46 -25.60
C LEU A 863 17.96 8.69 -25.94
N LYS A 864 18.08 7.53 -26.58
CA LYS A 864 16.97 6.59 -26.81
C LYS A 864 16.60 5.77 -25.57
N LYS A 865 17.33 5.87 -24.47
CA LYS A 865 17.03 5.18 -23.20
C LYS A 865 16.40 6.08 -22.14
N ILE A 866 16.41 7.40 -22.34
CA ILE A 866 15.81 8.37 -21.40
C ILE A 866 14.28 8.38 -21.52
N SER A 867 13.56 8.80 -20.48
CA SER A 867 12.09 8.75 -20.44
C SER A 867 11.39 9.64 -21.49
N PRO A 868 10.13 9.34 -21.83
CA PRO A 868 9.35 10.12 -22.80
C PRO A 868 9.14 11.59 -22.41
N ARG A 869 9.13 11.91 -21.09
CA ARG A 869 9.04 13.29 -20.62
C ARG A 869 10.34 14.04 -20.88
N ALA A 870 11.49 13.42 -20.63
CA ALA A 870 12.80 14.03 -20.85
C ALA A 870 13.13 14.24 -22.34
N ARG A 871 12.69 13.33 -23.23
CA ARG A 871 12.82 13.48 -24.69
C ARG A 871 12.01 14.62 -25.30
N ARG A 872 10.98 15.12 -24.61
CA ARG A 872 10.16 16.24 -25.10
C ARG A 872 10.82 17.60 -24.83
N ARG A 873 11.95 17.63 -24.12
CA ARG A 873 12.67 18.87 -23.88
C ARG A 873 13.31 19.36 -25.19
N PRO A 874 13.17 20.64 -25.56
CA PRO A 874 13.63 21.16 -26.85
C PRO A 874 15.14 20.99 -27.08
N ASP A 875 15.95 21.19 -26.04
CA ASP A 875 17.42 21.01 -26.04
C ASP A 875 17.82 19.56 -26.33
N ILE A 876 17.05 18.60 -25.84
CA ILE A 876 17.27 17.17 -26.07
C ILE A 876 16.81 16.75 -27.47
N GLN A 877 15.72 17.33 -27.99
CA GLN A 877 15.30 17.12 -29.38
C GLN A 877 16.31 17.72 -30.36
N GLU A 878 16.89 18.87 -30.03
CA GLU A 878 17.97 19.48 -30.79
C GLU A 878 19.23 18.60 -30.76
N LEU A 879 19.64 18.11 -29.59
CA LEU A 879 20.73 17.15 -29.47
C LEU A 879 20.46 15.87 -30.26
N GLN A 880 19.25 15.29 -30.15
CA GLN A 880 18.85 14.09 -30.89
C GLN A 880 18.85 14.33 -32.40
N SER A 881 18.39 15.49 -32.86
CA SER A 881 18.42 15.83 -34.29
C SER A 881 19.84 16.10 -34.77
N ARG A 882 20.73 16.70 -33.97
CA ARG A 882 22.15 16.91 -34.31
C ARG A 882 22.94 15.61 -34.37
N VAL A 883 22.78 14.77 -33.36
CA VAL A 883 23.39 13.44 -33.30
C VAL A 883 22.79 12.53 -34.39
N GLY A 884 21.50 12.72 -34.71
CA GLY A 884 20.76 12.00 -35.74
C GLY A 884 20.98 12.47 -37.18
N ALA A 885 21.27 13.75 -37.43
CA ALA A 885 21.41 14.33 -38.76
C ALA A 885 22.64 13.82 -39.53
N ASN A 886 23.64 13.30 -38.82
CA ASN A 886 24.86 12.73 -39.43
C ASN A 886 24.90 11.19 -39.43
N GLN A 887 23.74 10.53 -39.42
CA GLN A 887 23.67 9.06 -39.50
C GLN A 887 24.04 8.46 -40.87
N HIS A 888 24.29 9.28 -41.90
CA HIS A 888 24.59 8.80 -43.26
C HIS A 888 26.04 9.03 -43.74
N GLY A 889 26.95 9.50 -42.89
CA GLY A 889 28.38 9.59 -43.21
C GLY A 889 29.17 8.52 -42.47
N ARG A 890 29.78 7.55 -43.19
CA ARG A 890 30.89 6.74 -42.64
C ARG A 890 31.99 7.68 -42.10
N PRO A 891 32.83 7.23 -41.14
CA PRO A 891 33.97 8.01 -40.68
C PRO A 891 34.89 8.27 -41.88
N SER A 892 34.92 9.51 -42.36
CA SER A 892 36.03 9.99 -43.16
C SER A 892 36.91 10.83 -42.25
N ALA A 893 38.18 10.50 -42.24
CA ALA A 893 39.22 11.21 -41.51
C ALA A 893 39.16 12.72 -41.81
N LEU A 894 39.39 13.49 -40.74
CA LEU A 894 39.92 14.86 -40.64
C LEU A 894 39.59 15.82 -41.78
N VAL A 895 38.95 16.96 -41.46
CA VAL A 895 39.51 18.32 -41.63
C VAL A 895 38.47 19.40 -41.28
N GLU A 896 38.90 20.22 -40.32
CA GLU A 896 38.74 21.66 -40.03
C GLU A 896 37.40 22.44 -40.15
N PHE A 897 37.26 23.30 -39.14
CA PHE A 897 36.20 24.22 -38.74
C PHE A 897 36.11 25.49 -39.60
N GLU A 898 34.89 26.01 -39.84
CA GLU A 898 34.60 27.46 -39.81
C GLU A 898 33.13 27.74 -39.34
N PRO A 899 32.84 28.89 -38.69
CA PRO A 899 31.64 29.12 -37.86
C PRO A 899 30.48 29.89 -38.57
N PRO A 900 29.31 30.04 -37.92
CA PRO A 900 28.02 30.26 -38.58
C PRO A 900 27.55 31.72 -38.63
N ALA A 901 26.56 32.02 -39.49
CA ALA A 901 25.80 33.27 -39.48
C ALA A 901 24.29 33.04 -39.22
N THR A 902 23.90 33.35 -37.99
CA THR A 902 22.73 34.13 -37.49
C THR A 902 21.35 34.09 -38.18
N GLY A 903 20.32 33.92 -37.33
CA GLY A 903 19.00 34.59 -37.41
C GLY A 903 17.84 33.72 -37.93
N SER A 904 16.59 33.79 -37.47
CA SER A 904 15.88 34.49 -36.40
C SER A 904 14.40 34.01 -36.47
N VAL A 905 13.77 33.77 -35.32
CA VAL A 905 12.32 33.52 -35.10
C VAL A 905 11.55 34.85 -35.30
N PRO A 906 10.29 34.97 -35.84
CA PRO A 906 9.08 34.83 -34.98
C PRO A 906 7.64 34.67 -35.57
N LYS A 907 6.71 34.35 -34.63
CA LYS A 907 5.30 34.85 -34.41
C LYS A 907 4.17 34.40 -35.37
N SER A 908 2.89 34.17 -35.00
CA SER A 908 2.09 34.41 -33.78
C SER A 908 0.68 33.73 -33.84
N ALA A 909 0.10 33.48 -32.66
CA ALA A 909 -1.29 33.67 -32.17
C ALA A 909 -2.54 33.20 -32.97
N VAL A 910 -3.39 32.28 -32.46
CA VAL A 910 -4.54 32.37 -31.49
C VAL A 910 -5.90 32.49 -32.22
N ASP A 911 -6.81 31.54 -31.95
CA ASP A 911 -8.22 31.80 -31.58
C ASP A 911 -8.96 30.49 -31.21
N VAL A 912 -9.69 30.53 -30.10
CA VAL A 912 -10.65 29.51 -29.61
C VAL A 912 -11.91 30.27 -29.16
N PRO A 913 -13.12 29.75 -29.42
CA PRO A 913 -14.18 29.92 -28.42
C PRO A 913 -15.00 28.65 -28.09
N GLU A 914 -15.07 28.42 -26.78
CA GLU A 914 -16.18 28.01 -25.88
C GLU A 914 -17.25 26.93 -26.21
N SER A 915 -17.20 25.88 -25.37
CA SER A 915 -18.20 25.37 -24.39
C SER A 915 -19.65 24.99 -24.77
N ALA A 916 -19.96 23.68 -24.66
CA ALA A 916 -21.10 23.10 -23.90
C ALA A 916 -20.94 21.56 -23.70
N ALA A 917 -21.39 21.02 -22.54
CA ALA A 917 -21.25 19.65 -22.00
C ALA A 917 -21.81 18.47 -22.85
N PRO A 918 -21.38 17.19 -22.64
CA PRO A 918 -22.32 16.16 -22.11
C PRO A 918 -21.67 14.93 -21.39
N ARG A 919 -22.47 14.09 -20.70
CA ARG A 919 -22.12 12.69 -20.38
C ARG A 919 -21.71 11.98 -21.68
N GLN A 920 -20.42 11.70 -21.89
CA GLN A 920 -19.94 11.12 -23.15
C GLN A 920 -20.41 9.67 -23.26
N GLN A 921 -21.43 9.44 -24.10
CA GLN A 921 -21.64 8.13 -24.73
C GLN A 921 -20.33 7.75 -25.43
N SER A 922 -19.60 6.77 -24.90
CA SER A 922 -18.38 6.26 -25.55
C SER A 922 -18.77 5.63 -26.88
N GLU A 923 -18.17 6.10 -27.96
CA GLU A 923 -18.34 5.51 -29.28
C GLU A 923 -18.09 3.98 -29.22
N PRO A 924 -19.02 3.11 -29.67
CA PRO A 924 -18.86 1.67 -29.51
C PRO A 924 -17.70 1.15 -30.35
N ILE A 925 -16.60 0.74 -29.71
CA ILE A 925 -15.45 0.17 -30.41
C ILE A 925 -15.70 -1.29 -30.78
N ASP A 926 -15.27 -1.71 -31.97
CA ASP A 926 -15.41 -3.08 -32.43
C ASP A 926 -14.23 -3.94 -31.97
N VAL A 927 -13.01 -3.44 -32.18
CA VAL A 927 -11.76 -4.17 -31.92
C VAL A 927 -10.78 -3.25 -31.17
N ALA A 928 -10.14 -3.77 -30.14
CA ALA A 928 -8.95 -3.16 -29.56
C ALA A 928 -7.71 -3.88 -30.08
N ILE A 929 -6.76 -3.13 -30.64
CA ILE A 929 -5.43 -3.65 -30.99
C ILE A 929 -4.46 -3.12 -29.95
N ILE A 930 -3.73 -4.02 -29.31
CA ILE A 930 -2.78 -3.68 -28.23
C ILE A 930 -1.39 -4.08 -28.69
N THR A 931 -0.45 -3.17 -28.49
CA THR A 931 0.96 -3.32 -28.87
C THR A 931 1.85 -2.96 -27.68
N ALA A 932 3.08 -3.48 -27.63
CA ALA A 932 3.99 -3.22 -26.53
C ALA A 932 4.95 -2.05 -26.84
N LEU A 933 5.49 -2.02 -28.06
CA LEU A 933 6.56 -1.12 -28.49
C LEU A 933 6.10 -0.10 -29.54
N ASP A 934 6.78 1.04 -29.61
CA ASP A 934 6.52 2.10 -30.59
C ASP A 934 6.53 1.59 -32.06
N VAL A 935 7.42 0.66 -32.39
CA VAL A 935 7.54 0.08 -33.75
C VAL A 935 6.35 -0.82 -34.09
N GLU A 936 5.82 -1.53 -33.10
CA GLU A 936 4.63 -2.38 -33.24
C GLU A 936 3.38 -1.51 -33.37
N TYR A 937 3.28 -0.48 -32.52
CA TYR A 937 2.20 0.51 -32.56
C TYR A 937 2.14 1.22 -33.91
N ASN A 938 3.28 1.74 -34.38
CA ASN A 938 3.34 2.47 -35.65
C ASN A 938 3.02 1.55 -36.84
N ALA A 939 3.48 0.30 -36.82
CA ALA A 939 3.16 -0.68 -37.86
C ALA A 939 1.64 -0.92 -38.00
N VAL A 940 0.89 -0.90 -36.89
CA VAL A 940 -0.57 -0.96 -36.93
C VAL A 940 -1.17 0.39 -37.33
N ARG A 941 -0.73 1.50 -36.71
CA ARG A 941 -1.25 2.85 -36.93
C ARG A 941 -1.20 3.27 -38.40
N GLU A 942 -0.11 2.96 -39.11
CA GLU A 942 0.08 3.28 -40.52
C GLU A 942 -0.92 2.60 -41.45
N ARG A 943 -1.64 1.59 -40.96
CA ARG A 943 -2.62 0.80 -41.70
C ARG A 943 -4.07 1.11 -41.33
N LEU A 944 -4.27 1.92 -40.29
CA LEU A 944 -5.58 2.41 -39.89
C LEU A 944 -5.96 3.65 -40.72
N THR A 945 -7.25 3.80 -40.98
CA THR A 945 -7.81 5.03 -41.56
C THR A 945 -8.44 5.88 -40.45
N GLU A 946 -8.68 7.16 -40.73
CA GLU A 946 -9.39 8.08 -39.82
C GLU A 946 -8.77 8.17 -38.41
N CYS A 947 -7.44 8.06 -38.32
CA CYS A 947 -6.74 8.07 -37.05
C CYS A 947 -6.91 9.41 -36.32
N ARG A 948 -7.35 9.32 -35.07
CA ARG A 948 -7.47 10.46 -34.17
C ARG A 948 -7.06 10.06 -32.76
N ALA A 949 -6.48 11.01 -32.02
CA ALA A 949 -6.22 10.80 -30.61
C ALA A 949 -7.52 10.53 -29.85
N ALA A 950 -7.47 9.66 -28.84
CA ALA A 950 -8.59 9.46 -27.96
C ALA A 950 -9.00 10.80 -27.29
N PRO A 951 -10.31 11.06 -27.15
CA PRO A 951 -10.81 12.17 -26.35
C PRO A 951 -10.20 12.19 -24.96
N LYS A 952 -9.64 13.33 -24.57
CA LYS A 952 -9.10 13.55 -23.21
C LYS A 952 -10.23 13.35 -22.19
N HIS A 953 -9.94 12.57 -21.15
CA HIS A 953 -10.84 12.39 -20.01
C HIS A 953 -10.31 13.24 -18.85
N GLU A 954 -11.15 14.09 -18.26
CA GLU A 954 -10.74 15.08 -17.24
C GLU A 954 -10.13 14.42 -15.99
N GLN A 955 -10.51 13.18 -15.69
CA GLN A 955 -10.07 12.45 -14.49
C GLN A 955 -9.10 11.28 -14.77
N ILE A 956 -8.85 10.93 -16.04
CA ILE A 956 -8.00 9.79 -16.39
C ILE A 956 -7.01 10.24 -17.47
N PRO A 957 -5.73 10.47 -17.14
CA PRO A 957 -4.74 10.80 -18.15
C PRO A 957 -4.60 9.65 -19.15
N ASP A 958 -4.41 9.99 -20.43
CA ASP A 958 -4.18 9.01 -21.51
C ASP A 958 -2.78 8.41 -21.41
N MET A 959 -2.62 7.47 -20.48
CA MET A 959 -1.36 6.79 -20.19
C MET A 959 -0.93 5.80 -21.27
N TRP A 960 -1.85 5.38 -22.15
CA TRP A 960 -1.65 4.27 -23.09
C TRP A 960 -1.64 4.72 -24.55
N GLY A 961 -1.67 6.04 -24.79
CA GLY A 961 -1.61 6.64 -26.12
C GLY A 961 -2.71 6.10 -27.03
N TRP A 962 -3.96 6.08 -26.55
CA TRP A 962 -5.07 5.52 -27.32
C TRP A 962 -5.28 6.30 -28.62
N THR A 963 -5.17 5.61 -29.76
CA THR A 963 -5.56 6.14 -31.07
C THR A 963 -6.83 5.44 -31.53
N LEU A 964 -7.86 6.23 -31.80
CA LEU A 964 -9.06 5.74 -32.47
C LEU A 964 -8.82 5.77 -33.98
N GLY A 965 -9.31 4.75 -34.68
CA GLY A 965 -9.24 4.68 -36.13
C GLY A 965 -10.23 3.67 -36.68
N THR A 966 -10.18 3.46 -37.99
CA THR A 966 -11.05 2.53 -38.69
C THR A 966 -10.26 1.55 -39.56
N ILE A 967 -10.81 0.35 -39.75
CA ILE A 967 -10.32 -0.64 -40.73
C ILE A 967 -11.46 -0.88 -41.72
N ALA A 968 -11.31 -0.37 -42.94
CA ALA A 968 -12.28 -0.58 -44.00
C ALA A 968 -12.34 -2.06 -44.41
N LYS A 969 -13.55 -2.60 -44.58
CA LYS A 969 -13.73 -3.96 -45.08
C LYS A 969 -13.34 -4.05 -46.56
N THR A 970 -12.74 -5.18 -46.95
CA THR A 970 -12.33 -5.44 -48.35
C THR A 970 -13.51 -5.52 -49.32
N ASP A 971 -14.69 -5.86 -48.83
CA ASP A 971 -15.94 -5.93 -49.60
C ASP A 971 -16.67 -4.58 -49.72
N GLY A 972 -16.14 -3.51 -49.10
CA GLY A 972 -16.73 -2.17 -49.09
C GLY A 972 -18.00 -2.02 -48.24
N SER A 973 -18.40 -3.03 -47.48
CA SER A 973 -19.68 -3.02 -46.73
C SER A 973 -19.65 -2.26 -45.39
N GLY A 974 -18.52 -1.61 -45.07
CA GLY A 974 -18.36 -0.79 -43.87
C GLY A 974 -16.92 -0.75 -43.36
N ALA A 975 -16.73 -0.24 -42.15
CA ALA A 975 -15.43 -0.22 -41.48
C ALA A 975 -15.56 -0.61 -40.01
N HIS A 976 -14.59 -1.36 -39.50
CA HIS A 976 -14.46 -1.67 -38.08
C HIS A 976 -13.89 -0.48 -37.32
N ARG A 977 -14.51 -0.09 -36.22
CA ARG A 977 -13.95 0.93 -35.32
C ARG A 977 -12.93 0.29 -34.40
N VAL A 978 -11.75 0.87 -34.36
CA VAL A 978 -10.59 0.34 -33.67
C VAL A 978 -10.09 1.33 -32.63
N VAL A 979 -9.75 0.81 -31.45
CA VAL A 979 -8.84 1.51 -30.55
C VAL A 979 -7.49 0.82 -30.58
N LEU A 980 -6.45 1.57 -30.93
CA LEU A 980 -5.07 1.14 -30.86
C LEU A 980 -4.46 1.66 -29.55
N ALA A 981 -3.94 0.75 -28.72
CA ALA A 981 -3.30 1.07 -27.46
C ALA A 981 -1.83 0.64 -27.47
N MET A 982 -0.99 1.38 -26.75
CA MET A 982 0.41 1.09 -26.56
C MET A 982 0.70 0.89 -25.07
N ALA A 983 1.27 -0.26 -24.70
CA ALA A 983 1.72 -0.50 -23.33
C ALA A 983 2.91 0.41 -22.95
N GLY A 984 3.69 0.86 -23.95
CA GLY A 984 4.85 1.75 -23.80
C GLY A 984 6.13 1.06 -23.33
N ARG A 985 6.02 -0.17 -22.82
CA ARG A 985 7.12 -1.08 -22.46
C ARG A 985 6.63 -2.52 -22.49
N SER A 986 7.57 -3.45 -22.70
CA SER A 986 7.35 -4.89 -22.63
C SER A 986 7.11 -5.38 -21.19
N GLY A 987 6.41 -6.50 -21.04
CA GLY A 987 6.14 -7.15 -19.74
C GLY A 987 4.67 -7.38 -19.43
N ASN A 988 4.39 -8.46 -18.70
CA ASN A 988 3.04 -8.96 -18.46
C ASN A 988 2.20 -8.06 -17.55
N LEU A 989 2.80 -7.39 -16.56
CA LEU A 989 2.06 -6.45 -15.70
C LEU A 989 1.51 -5.26 -16.50
N GLN A 990 2.27 -4.79 -17.50
CA GLN A 990 1.86 -3.66 -18.32
C GLN A 990 0.83 -4.06 -19.35
N SER A 991 0.99 -5.23 -19.96
CA SER A 991 -0.01 -5.78 -20.88
C SER A 991 -1.34 -6.06 -20.18
N PHE A 992 -1.33 -6.49 -18.92
CA PHE A 992 -2.53 -6.59 -18.09
C PHE A 992 -3.22 -5.24 -17.93
N MET A 993 -2.49 -4.22 -17.48
CA MET A 993 -3.03 -2.89 -17.20
C MET A 993 -3.57 -2.18 -18.45
N VAL A 994 -2.83 -2.20 -19.56
CA VAL A 994 -3.30 -1.58 -20.81
C VAL A 994 -4.51 -2.31 -21.35
N THR A 995 -4.57 -3.65 -21.25
CA THR A 995 -5.71 -4.44 -21.72
C THR A 995 -6.96 -4.13 -20.90
N LEU A 996 -6.84 -4.16 -19.56
CA LEU A 996 -7.94 -3.88 -18.66
C LEU A 996 -8.49 -2.45 -18.85
N ARG A 997 -7.60 -1.45 -18.90
CA ARG A 997 -8.00 -0.05 -19.06
C ARG A 997 -8.61 0.22 -20.44
N THR A 998 -8.06 -0.39 -21.49
CA THR A 998 -8.60 -0.26 -22.85
C THR A 998 -10.00 -0.87 -22.95
N VAL A 999 -10.20 -2.07 -22.39
CA VAL A 999 -11.52 -2.72 -22.42
C VAL A 999 -12.56 -1.99 -21.56
N ASN A 1000 -12.17 -1.48 -20.40
CA ASN A 1000 -13.08 -0.74 -19.52
C ASN A 1000 -13.47 0.62 -20.11
N ARG A 1001 -12.54 1.29 -20.79
CA ARG A 1001 -12.81 2.60 -21.41
C ARG A 1001 -13.67 2.49 -22.67
N TRP A 1002 -13.43 1.47 -23.50
CA TRP A 1002 -13.93 1.43 -24.88
C TRP A 1002 -14.90 0.30 -25.19
N GLN A 1003 -15.02 -0.68 -24.27
CA GLN A 1003 -15.91 -1.85 -24.40
C GLN A 1003 -15.84 -2.56 -25.78
N PRO A 1004 -14.64 -2.91 -26.29
CA PRO A 1004 -14.47 -3.63 -27.54
C PRO A 1004 -15.06 -5.04 -27.45
N ARG A 1005 -15.41 -5.65 -28.59
CA ARG A 1005 -15.80 -7.07 -28.65
C ARG A 1005 -14.60 -8.00 -28.64
N TYR A 1006 -13.51 -7.56 -29.27
CA TYR A 1006 -12.31 -8.36 -29.47
C TYR A 1006 -11.06 -7.56 -29.13
N VAL A 1007 -10.08 -8.23 -28.53
CA VAL A 1007 -8.73 -7.73 -28.31
C VAL A 1007 -7.76 -8.55 -29.14
N VAL A 1008 -6.96 -7.88 -29.96
CA VAL A 1008 -5.84 -8.49 -30.69
C VAL A 1008 -4.55 -7.92 -30.13
N PHE A 1009 -3.70 -8.79 -29.57
CA PHE A 1009 -2.36 -8.38 -29.15
C PHE A 1009 -1.39 -8.57 -30.32
N SER A 1010 -0.78 -7.49 -30.81
CA SER A 1010 0.13 -7.51 -31.95
C SER A 1010 1.53 -7.03 -31.60
N GLY A 1011 2.55 -7.64 -32.21
CA GLY A 1011 3.95 -7.25 -31.95
C GLY A 1011 4.98 -8.24 -32.48
N ILE A 1012 6.14 -8.37 -31.81
CA ILE A 1012 7.20 -9.31 -32.18
C ILE A 1012 7.39 -10.47 -31.17
N ALA A 1013 8.03 -11.56 -31.60
CA ALA A 1013 8.40 -12.70 -30.76
C ALA A 1013 9.74 -13.32 -31.18
N GLY A 1014 10.37 -14.06 -30.27
CA GLY A 1014 11.52 -14.92 -30.57
C GLY A 1014 11.03 -16.31 -30.98
N GLY A 1015 11.41 -16.76 -32.18
CA GLY A 1015 10.99 -18.04 -32.76
C GLY A 1015 11.89 -19.19 -32.34
N LEU A 1016 11.29 -20.33 -31.97
CA LEU A 1016 12.03 -21.57 -31.75
C LEU A 1016 12.09 -22.32 -33.09
N ASP A 1017 13.24 -22.94 -33.40
CA ASP A 1017 13.46 -23.67 -34.66
C ASP A 1017 12.61 -24.96 -34.70
N ARG A 1018 11.31 -24.76 -34.99
CA ARG A 1018 10.23 -25.75 -34.99
C ARG A 1018 9.40 -25.50 -36.24
N GLU A 1019 9.02 -26.56 -36.93
CA GLU A 1019 8.17 -26.48 -38.14
C GLU A 1019 8.74 -25.53 -39.22
N GLY A 1020 10.07 -25.36 -39.22
CA GLY A 1020 10.81 -24.46 -40.08
C GLY A 1020 10.49 -22.97 -39.86
N LEU A 1021 10.01 -22.58 -38.67
CA LEU A 1021 9.76 -21.19 -38.30
C LEU A 1021 11.06 -20.39 -38.47
N ALA A 1022 10.96 -19.25 -39.15
CA ALA A 1022 12.09 -18.39 -39.45
C ALA A 1022 11.80 -16.93 -39.08
N GLN A 1023 12.87 -16.13 -39.02
CA GLN A 1023 12.75 -14.69 -38.85
C GLN A 1023 11.90 -14.10 -39.98
N GLY A 1024 11.00 -13.19 -39.63
CA GLY A 1024 10.04 -12.59 -40.54
C GLY A 1024 8.80 -13.43 -40.81
N ASP A 1025 8.66 -14.61 -40.23
CA ASP A 1025 7.37 -15.32 -40.20
C ASP A 1025 6.41 -14.68 -39.20
N VAL A 1026 5.12 -15.01 -39.31
CA VAL A 1026 4.08 -14.62 -38.36
C VAL A 1026 3.72 -15.85 -37.52
N VAL A 1027 3.60 -15.67 -36.21
CA VAL A 1027 3.09 -16.68 -35.30
C VAL A 1027 1.71 -16.28 -34.76
N LEU A 1028 0.77 -17.22 -34.79
CA LEU A 1028 -0.58 -17.11 -34.28
C LEU A 1028 -0.71 -17.96 -33.01
N SER A 1029 -1.14 -17.34 -31.90
CA SER A 1029 -1.34 -18.08 -30.66
C SER A 1029 -2.56 -19.00 -30.76
N GLU A 1030 -2.37 -20.30 -30.62
CA GLU A 1030 -3.44 -21.27 -30.32
C GLU A 1030 -3.73 -21.30 -28.82
N SER A 1031 -2.67 -21.19 -28.03
CA SER A 1031 -2.72 -20.98 -26.59
C SER A 1031 -1.48 -20.24 -26.13
N VAL A 1032 -1.57 -19.60 -24.97
CA VAL A 1032 -0.47 -18.84 -24.36
C VAL A 1032 -0.15 -19.48 -23.02
N TRP A 1033 1.11 -19.77 -22.76
CA TRP A 1033 1.56 -20.33 -21.48
C TRP A 1033 2.45 -19.34 -20.76
N PHE A 1034 2.08 -18.96 -19.53
CA PHE A 1034 2.95 -18.17 -18.67
C PHE A 1034 4.07 -19.05 -18.10
N TYR A 1035 5.25 -18.99 -18.73
CA TYR A 1035 6.35 -19.91 -18.42
C TYR A 1035 7.16 -19.49 -17.19
N ASP A 1036 6.94 -18.29 -16.66
CA ASP A 1036 7.69 -17.73 -15.52
C ASP A 1036 7.14 -18.22 -14.17
N TYR A 1037 5.92 -18.75 -14.14
CA TYR A 1037 5.37 -19.41 -12.97
C TYR A 1037 5.99 -20.81 -12.78
N GLY A 1038 6.80 -20.96 -11.74
CA GLY A 1038 7.57 -22.17 -11.49
C GLY A 1038 8.14 -22.22 -10.08
N LYS A 1039 8.84 -23.31 -9.76
CA LYS A 1039 9.61 -23.43 -8.50
C LYS A 1039 11.10 -23.48 -8.81
N ILE A 1040 11.92 -23.00 -7.88
CA ILE A 1040 13.35 -23.32 -7.87
C ILE A 1040 13.53 -24.61 -7.06
N ASP A 1041 14.07 -25.66 -7.68
CA ASP A 1041 14.30 -26.97 -7.10
C ASP A 1041 15.77 -27.36 -7.32
N ASN A 1042 16.53 -27.53 -6.24
CA ASN A 1042 17.98 -27.77 -6.28
C ASN A 1042 18.76 -26.76 -7.15
N GLY A 1043 18.41 -25.47 -7.05
CA GLY A 1043 19.02 -24.40 -7.84
C GLY A 1043 18.61 -24.36 -9.31
N ARG A 1044 17.67 -25.22 -9.75
CA ARG A 1044 17.14 -25.23 -11.11
C ARG A 1044 15.70 -24.75 -11.14
N TYR A 1045 15.39 -23.98 -12.18
CA TYR A 1045 14.02 -23.57 -12.43
C TYR A 1045 13.19 -24.74 -12.98
N VAL A 1046 12.01 -24.98 -12.40
CA VAL A 1046 11.04 -25.98 -12.85
C VAL A 1046 9.71 -25.27 -13.10
N PRO A 1047 9.34 -25.01 -14.38
CA PRO A 1047 8.10 -24.31 -14.72
C PRO A 1047 6.88 -25.17 -14.38
N ARG A 1048 5.77 -24.52 -14.06
CA ARG A 1048 4.47 -25.15 -13.74
C ARG A 1048 3.48 -24.93 -14.89
N HIS A 1049 2.62 -25.91 -15.12
CA HIS A 1049 1.69 -25.91 -16.26
C HIS A 1049 0.31 -25.29 -15.96
N ARG A 1050 0.15 -24.56 -14.85
CA ARG A 1050 -1.16 -24.08 -14.36
C ARG A 1050 -1.72 -22.93 -15.20
N ASP A 1051 -0.86 -22.10 -15.79
CA ASP A 1051 -1.23 -20.83 -16.42
C ASP A 1051 -1.20 -20.94 -17.95
N LEU A 1052 -2.01 -21.87 -18.47
CA LEU A 1052 -2.24 -22.08 -19.90
C LEU A 1052 -3.56 -21.41 -20.30
N PHE A 1053 -3.46 -20.31 -21.03
CA PHE A 1053 -4.60 -19.51 -21.48
C PHE A 1053 -5.05 -19.93 -22.88
N ALA A 1054 -6.34 -20.25 -23.00
CA ALA A 1054 -6.98 -20.46 -24.29
C ALA A 1054 -7.33 -19.12 -24.95
N VAL A 1055 -7.09 -19.01 -26.25
CA VAL A 1055 -7.56 -17.87 -27.06
C VAL A 1055 -9.01 -18.08 -27.48
N ASP A 1056 -9.64 -17.04 -28.02
CA ASP A 1056 -10.98 -17.14 -28.58
C ASP A 1056 -11.00 -18.04 -29.83
N ALA A 1057 -11.79 -19.11 -29.79
CA ALA A 1057 -11.85 -20.10 -30.86
C ALA A 1057 -12.38 -19.53 -32.19
N SER A 1058 -13.26 -18.52 -32.15
CA SER A 1058 -13.79 -17.88 -33.36
C SER A 1058 -12.73 -17.01 -34.03
N LEU A 1059 -11.94 -16.28 -33.24
CA LEU A 1059 -10.78 -15.52 -33.73
C LEU A 1059 -9.70 -16.46 -34.30
N PHE A 1060 -9.38 -17.55 -33.60
CA PHE A 1060 -8.39 -18.51 -34.07
C PHE A 1060 -8.78 -19.16 -35.41
N ASN A 1061 -10.00 -19.71 -35.49
CA ASN A 1061 -10.48 -20.39 -36.69
C ASN A 1061 -10.61 -19.44 -37.89
N SER A 1062 -11.04 -18.20 -37.67
CA SER A 1062 -11.12 -17.20 -38.74
C SER A 1062 -9.76 -16.74 -39.25
N ALA A 1063 -8.77 -16.54 -38.37
CA ALA A 1063 -7.40 -16.21 -38.75
C ALA A 1063 -6.76 -17.33 -39.60
N VAL A 1064 -6.95 -18.59 -39.20
CA VAL A 1064 -6.49 -19.77 -39.96
C VAL A 1064 -7.20 -19.87 -41.32
N SER A 1065 -8.52 -19.64 -41.35
CA SER A 1065 -9.32 -19.63 -42.59
C SER A 1065 -8.88 -18.53 -43.56
N PHE A 1066 -8.58 -17.34 -43.03
CA PHE A 1066 -8.08 -16.21 -43.79
C PHE A 1066 -6.73 -16.53 -44.44
N HIS A 1067 -5.77 -17.07 -43.68
CA HIS A 1067 -4.49 -17.48 -44.23
C HIS A 1067 -4.61 -18.55 -45.32
N GLY A 1068 -5.47 -19.56 -45.14
CA GLY A 1068 -5.71 -20.60 -46.14
C GLY A 1068 -6.36 -20.08 -47.44
N SER A 1069 -7.06 -18.94 -47.38
CA SER A 1069 -7.73 -18.31 -48.53
C SER A 1069 -6.85 -17.27 -49.25
N CYS A 1070 -5.74 -16.86 -48.64
CA CYS A 1070 -4.81 -15.85 -49.18
C CYS A 1070 -3.35 -16.33 -48.96
N PRO A 1071 -2.78 -17.15 -49.87
CA PRO A 1071 -1.53 -17.89 -49.61
C PRO A 1071 -0.28 -17.02 -49.53
N ALA A 1072 -0.31 -15.82 -50.10
CA ALA A 1072 0.81 -14.90 -50.06
C ALA A 1072 0.53 -13.80 -49.03
N LEU A 1073 1.18 -13.91 -47.87
CA LEU A 1073 1.54 -12.74 -47.08
C LEU A 1073 2.46 -11.88 -47.95
N ALA A 1074 1.89 -11.03 -48.81
CA ALA A 1074 2.67 -10.16 -49.67
C ALA A 1074 3.55 -9.26 -48.79
N ALA A 1075 4.84 -9.17 -49.15
CA ALA A 1075 5.82 -8.44 -48.35
C ALA A 1075 5.32 -7.01 -48.04
N PRO A 1076 5.40 -6.55 -46.79
CA PRO A 1076 5.07 -5.17 -46.44
C PRO A 1076 6.00 -4.21 -47.19
N SER A 1077 5.68 -2.91 -47.18
CA SER A 1077 6.56 -1.86 -47.76
C SER A 1077 7.97 -1.82 -47.14
N VAL A 1078 8.18 -2.56 -46.05
CA VAL A 1078 9.46 -2.79 -45.40
C VAL A 1078 10.15 -3.98 -46.06
N VAL A 1079 11.33 -3.75 -46.63
CA VAL A 1079 12.15 -4.80 -47.25
C VAL A 1079 12.67 -5.75 -46.15
N PRO A 1080 12.50 -7.08 -46.26
CA PRO A 1080 13.07 -8.00 -45.28
C PRO A 1080 14.60 -7.90 -45.28
N PRO A 1081 15.27 -7.99 -44.12
CA PRO A 1081 16.74 -8.03 -44.04
C PRO A 1081 17.37 -9.14 -44.90
N ARG A 1082 16.60 -10.18 -45.22
CA ARG A 1082 16.95 -11.19 -46.23
C ARG A 1082 16.06 -11.04 -47.46
N PRO A 1083 16.62 -10.68 -48.64
CA PRO A 1083 15.84 -10.39 -49.85
C PRO A 1083 14.94 -11.54 -50.35
N ASP A 1084 15.29 -12.78 -50.03
CA ASP A 1084 14.59 -13.99 -50.50
C ASP A 1084 13.58 -14.57 -49.49
N HIS A 1085 13.25 -13.85 -48.40
CA HIS A 1085 12.33 -14.34 -47.37
C HIS A 1085 10.87 -14.21 -47.79
N THR A 1086 10.15 -15.33 -47.80
CA THR A 1086 8.69 -15.36 -47.97
C THR A 1086 8.04 -15.65 -46.62
N PRO A 1087 7.28 -14.71 -46.03
CA PRO A 1087 6.69 -14.89 -44.71
C PRO A 1087 5.58 -15.95 -44.74
N LYS A 1088 5.59 -16.86 -43.76
CA LYS A 1088 4.48 -17.80 -43.51
C LYS A 1088 3.81 -17.54 -42.16
N LEU A 1089 2.60 -18.08 -42.00
CA LEU A 1089 1.91 -18.13 -40.72
C LEU A 1089 2.14 -19.50 -40.06
N VAL A 1090 2.70 -19.50 -38.86
CA VAL A 1090 2.81 -20.69 -38.00
C VAL A 1090 1.87 -20.52 -36.83
N LYS A 1091 1.19 -21.58 -36.42
CA LYS A 1091 0.26 -21.56 -35.28
C LYS A 1091 0.75 -22.50 -34.20
N GLY A 1092 0.47 -22.17 -32.94
CA GLY A 1092 0.71 -23.11 -31.85
C GLY A 1092 0.84 -22.44 -30.50
N LEU A 1093 1.50 -23.16 -29.59
CA LEU A 1093 1.73 -22.71 -28.23
C LEU A 1093 2.79 -21.61 -28.18
N ILE A 1094 2.48 -20.53 -27.48
CA ILE A 1094 3.39 -19.41 -27.25
C ILE A 1094 3.73 -19.32 -25.77
N GLY A 1095 5.01 -19.23 -25.46
CA GLY A 1095 5.50 -18.96 -24.12
C GLY A 1095 5.52 -17.45 -23.86
N SER A 1096 4.93 -17.02 -22.74
CA SER A 1096 4.94 -15.64 -22.29
C SER A 1096 5.59 -15.52 -20.92
N GLY A 1097 6.50 -14.56 -20.73
CA GLY A 1097 7.16 -14.34 -19.44
C GLY A 1097 7.93 -13.03 -19.43
N ASP A 1098 8.47 -12.57 -18.31
CA ASP A 1098 9.06 -11.22 -18.21
C ASP A 1098 10.55 -11.20 -18.60
N LYS A 1099 11.02 -12.21 -19.34
CA LYS A 1099 12.42 -12.38 -19.74
C LYS A 1099 12.58 -12.43 -21.24
N VAL A 1100 13.62 -11.76 -21.74
CA VAL A 1100 14.11 -11.94 -23.11
C VAL A 1100 14.95 -13.21 -23.15
N ILE A 1101 14.52 -14.21 -23.93
CA ILE A 1101 15.24 -15.48 -24.08
C ILE A 1101 16.18 -15.38 -25.28
N ASP A 1102 17.42 -14.94 -25.07
CA ASP A 1102 18.43 -14.83 -26.15
C ASP A 1102 19.27 -16.12 -26.32
N ASP A 1103 19.47 -16.89 -25.23
CA ASP A 1103 20.32 -18.09 -25.20
C ASP A 1103 19.57 -19.29 -24.62
N LEU A 1104 19.35 -20.30 -25.48
CA LEU A 1104 18.69 -21.55 -25.08
C LEU A 1104 19.60 -22.51 -24.33
N SER A 1105 20.90 -22.21 -24.19
CA SER A 1105 21.84 -23.03 -23.42
C SER A 1105 21.71 -22.83 -21.91
N GLN A 1106 21.06 -21.74 -21.46
CA GLN A 1106 20.84 -21.45 -20.05
C GLN A 1106 19.88 -22.45 -19.43
N ASP A 1107 20.15 -22.85 -18.18
CA ASP A 1107 19.34 -23.85 -17.46
C ASP A 1107 17.87 -23.42 -17.34
N PHE A 1108 17.62 -22.12 -17.17
CA PHE A 1108 16.28 -21.55 -17.17
C PHE A 1108 15.53 -21.79 -18.51
N ALA A 1109 16.15 -21.46 -19.64
CA ALA A 1109 15.57 -21.64 -20.97
C ALA A 1109 15.41 -23.13 -21.33
N LYS A 1110 16.39 -23.97 -20.96
CA LYS A 1110 16.31 -25.43 -21.09
C LYS A 1110 15.11 -26.01 -20.33
N SER A 1111 14.84 -25.52 -19.13
CA SER A 1111 13.68 -25.95 -18.36
C SER A 1111 12.35 -25.59 -19.02
N ILE A 1112 12.26 -24.42 -19.67
CA ILE A 1112 11.05 -24.00 -20.39
C ILE A 1112 10.83 -24.87 -21.64
N VAL A 1113 11.84 -24.99 -22.50
CA VAL A 1113 11.75 -25.78 -23.74
C VAL A 1113 11.60 -27.28 -23.43
N GLY A 1114 12.23 -27.77 -22.36
CA GLY A 1114 12.10 -29.14 -21.90
C GLY A 1114 10.71 -29.47 -21.36
N ALA A 1115 10.07 -28.53 -20.66
CA ALA A 1115 8.73 -28.69 -20.13
C ALA A 1115 7.63 -28.59 -21.20
N ARG A 1116 7.83 -27.77 -22.25
CA ARG A 1116 6.93 -27.67 -23.40
C ARG A 1116 7.71 -27.72 -24.72
N PRO A 1117 8.05 -28.93 -25.22
CA PRO A 1117 8.75 -29.12 -26.48
C PRO A 1117 7.96 -28.65 -27.72
N ASP A 1118 6.65 -28.42 -27.54
CA ASP A 1118 5.67 -27.93 -28.52
C ASP A 1118 5.61 -26.38 -28.60
N LEU A 1119 6.43 -25.66 -27.84
CA LEU A 1119 6.55 -24.20 -27.94
C LEU A 1119 7.05 -23.79 -29.33
N GLN A 1120 6.32 -22.87 -29.97
CA GLN A 1120 6.69 -22.29 -31.27
C GLN A 1120 7.48 -21.00 -31.11
N ALA A 1121 7.10 -20.15 -30.15
CA ALA A 1121 7.73 -18.87 -29.93
C ALA A 1121 7.64 -18.43 -28.46
N VAL A 1122 8.48 -17.47 -28.09
CA VAL A 1122 8.50 -16.83 -26.77
C VAL A 1122 8.40 -15.31 -26.90
N GLU A 1123 7.63 -14.69 -26.02
CA GLU A 1123 7.41 -13.24 -25.95
C GLU A 1123 7.15 -12.79 -24.49
N MET A 1124 6.79 -11.51 -24.27
CA MET A 1124 6.79 -10.92 -22.94
C MET A 1124 5.46 -10.29 -22.48
N GLU A 1125 4.34 -10.47 -23.18
CA GLU A 1125 3.11 -9.73 -22.86
C GLU A 1125 1.80 -10.54 -22.90
N ALA A 1126 1.71 -11.59 -23.70
CA ALA A 1126 0.44 -12.24 -23.97
C ALA A 1126 -0.20 -12.86 -22.71
N ALA A 1127 0.58 -13.36 -21.74
CA ALA A 1127 0.02 -13.90 -20.49
C ALA A 1127 -0.68 -12.82 -19.66
N GLY A 1128 -0.10 -11.63 -19.54
CA GLY A 1128 -0.73 -10.51 -18.85
C GLY A 1128 -2.01 -10.03 -19.54
N ALA A 1129 -2.03 -9.99 -20.88
CA ALA A 1129 -3.23 -9.67 -21.63
C ALA A 1129 -4.32 -10.74 -21.48
N CYS A 1130 -3.95 -12.03 -21.51
CA CYS A 1130 -4.85 -13.15 -21.22
C CYS A 1130 -5.44 -13.05 -19.80
N ALA A 1131 -4.61 -12.75 -18.81
CA ALA A 1131 -5.05 -12.58 -17.42
C ALA A 1131 -6.04 -11.42 -17.27
N ALA A 1132 -5.83 -10.31 -17.98
CA ALA A 1132 -6.80 -9.20 -18.01
C ALA A 1132 -8.13 -9.61 -18.66
N ILE A 1133 -8.08 -10.39 -19.74
CA ILE A 1133 -9.29 -10.89 -20.42
C ILE A 1133 -10.04 -11.89 -19.55
N GLN A 1134 -9.32 -12.77 -18.84
CA GLN A 1134 -9.92 -13.69 -17.88
C GLN A 1134 -10.60 -12.93 -16.73
N TYR A 1135 -9.90 -11.95 -16.14
CA TYR A 1135 -10.46 -11.06 -15.12
C TYR A 1135 -11.75 -10.38 -15.61
N LEU A 1136 -11.74 -9.83 -16.82
CA LEU A 1136 -12.92 -9.20 -17.42
C LEU A 1136 -14.06 -10.20 -17.65
N ARG A 1137 -13.76 -11.44 -18.05
CA ARG A 1137 -14.77 -12.51 -18.21
C ARG A 1137 -15.37 -12.92 -16.86
N ASP A 1138 -14.56 -12.97 -15.82
CA ASP A 1138 -15.01 -13.26 -14.45
C ASP A 1138 -15.91 -12.12 -13.91
N GLU A 1139 -15.70 -10.88 -14.38
CA GLU A 1139 -16.61 -9.74 -14.19
C GLU A 1139 -17.86 -9.76 -15.10
N GLY A 1140 -18.08 -10.84 -15.86
CA GLY A 1140 -19.23 -11.00 -16.75
C GLY A 1140 -19.11 -10.28 -18.10
N ARG A 1141 -17.93 -9.78 -18.48
CA ARG A 1141 -17.69 -9.12 -19.76
C ARG A 1141 -17.26 -10.14 -20.81
N ASN A 1142 -18.04 -10.29 -21.88
CA ASN A 1142 -17.67 -11.17 -22.98
C ASN A 1142 -16.76 -10.46 -23.99
N VAL A 1143 -15.44 -10.69 -23.87
CA VAL A 1143 -14.41 -10.16 -24.78
C VAL A 1143 -13.55 -11.30 -25.30
N GLY A 1144 -13.45 -11.41 -26.63
CA GLY A 1144 -12.59 -12.38 -27.29
C GLY A 1144 -11.14 -11.87 -27.36
N PHE A 1145 -10.16 -12.77 -27.30
CA PHE A 1145 -8.74 -12.43 -27.31
C PHE A 1145 -7.96 -13.35 -28.23
N ILE A 1146 -6.98 -12.80 -28.94
CA ILE A 1146 -5.95 -13.55 -29.65
C ILE A 1146 -4.65 -12.75 -29.72
N MET A 1147 -3.53 -13.43 -29.85
CA MET A 1147 -2.23 -12.82 -30.11
C MET A 1147 -1.70 -13.20 -31.51
N VAL A 1148 -1.10 -12.21 -32.18
CA VAL A 1148 -0.40 -12.35 -33.46
C VAL A 1148 0.95 -11.66 -33.38
N ARG A 1149 2.06 -12.37 -33.63
CA ARG A 1149 3.41 -11.78 -33.58
C ARG A 1149 4.21 -12.05 -34.84
N GLY A 1150 5.14 -11.17 -35.18
CA GLY A 1150 6.18 -11.43 -36.18
C GLY A 1150 7.46 -11.93 -35.52
N ILE A 1151 8.18 -12.86 -36.13
CA ILE A 1151 9.41 -13.40 -35.57
C ILE A 1151 10.57 -12.44 -35.84
N SER A 1152 11.14 -11.85 -34.78
CA SER A 1152 12.28 -10.93 -34.87
C SER A 1152 13.63 -11.65 -34.74
N ASP A 1153 13.67 -12.75 -34.01
CA ASP A 1153 14.92 -13.45 -33.71
C ASP A 1153 14.66 -14.93 -33.51
N MET A 1154 15.73 -15.71 -33.57
CA MET A 1154 15.70 -17.16 -33.36
C MET A 1154 16.66 -17.49 -32.23
N PRO A 1155 16.20 -17.58 -30.96
CA PRO A 1155 17.04 -17.99 -29.84
C PRO A 1155 17.71 -19.33 -30.12
N LYS A 1156 19.01 -19.44 -29.83
CA LYS A 1156 19.82 -20.65 -30.11
C LYS A 1156 20.66 -21.02 -28.90
N ALA A 1157 20.99 -22.31 -28.77
CA ALA A 1157 22.00 -22.76 -27.82
C ALA A 1157 23.39 -22.51 -28.41
N LEU A 1158 24.17 -21.62 -27.80
CA LEU A 1158 25.55 -21.35 -28.24
C LEU A 1158 26.48 -22.48 -27.73
N PRO A 1159 27.35 -23.08 -28.56
CA PRO A 1159 28.35 -24.03 -28.08
C PRO A 1159 29.37 -23.35 -27.17
N SER A 1160 29.76 -24.00 -26.08
CA SER A 1160 30.74 -23.49 -25.09
C SER A 1160 32.18 -23.32 -25.63
N SER A 1161 32.40 -23.56 -26.93
CA SER A 1161 33.65 -23.26 -27.64
C SER A 1161 33.37 -23.24 -29.14
N VAL A 1162 33.31 -22.04 -29.73
CA VAL A 1162 33.37 -21.88 -31.19
C VAL A 1162 34.67 -21.18 -31.52
N VAL A 1163 35.61 -21.96 -32.06
CA VAL A 1163 36.73 -21.45 -32.87
C VAL A 1163 36.12 -21.03 -34.21
N ILE A 1164 36.18 -19.75 -34.54
CA ILE A 1164 35.66 -19.21 -35.80
C ILE A 1164 36.64 -19.60 -36.92
N ALA A 1165 36.22 -20.52 -37.81
CA ALA A 1165 36.99 -20.96 -38.98
C ALA A 1165 36.58 -20.25 -40.29
N SER A 1166 35.73 -19.21 -40.24
CA SER A 1166 35.32 -18.42 -41.40
C SER A 1166 35.17 -16.96 -40.98
N GLY A 1167 35.97 -16.06 -41.58
CA GLY A 1167 36.23 -14.69 -41.13
C GLY A 1167 35.09 -13.66 -41.15
N GLU A 1168 33.85 -14.05 -40.86
CA GLU A 1168 32.77 -13.11 -40.49
C GLU A 1168 32.20 -13.52 -39.12
N ALA A 1169 32.24 -12.60 -38.15
CA ALA A 1169 31.69 -12.85 -36.82
C ALA A 1169 30.15 -12.92 -36.90
N PRO A 1170 29.50 -13.96 -36.34
CA PRO A 1170 28.04 -14.04 -36.33
C PRO A 1170 27.43 -12.85 -35.58
N LEU A 1171 26.39 -12.24 -36.15
CA LEU A 1171 25.62 -11.16 -35.51
C LEU A 1171 25.07 -11.63 -34.16
N SER A 1172 25.17 -10.78 -33.13
CA SER A 1172 24.58 -11.08 -31.82
C SER A 1172 23.06 -11.21 -31.91
N GLN A 1173 22.44 -12.00 -31.03
CA GLN A 1173 20.98 -12.20 -31.06
C GLN A 1173 20.19 -10.89 -30.92
N THR A 1174 20.71 -9.96 -30.11
CA THR A 1174 20.16 -8.60 -29.99
C THR A 1174 20.21 -7.83 -31.32
N GLN A 1175 21.31 -7.91 -32.08
CA GLN A 1175 21.43 -7.28 -33.39
C GLN A 1175 20.49 -7.93 -34.43
N GLN A 1176 20.32 -9.25 -34.36
CA GLN A 1176 19.35 -9.94 -35.21
C GLN A 1176 17.92 -9.47 -34.92
N ARG A 1177 17.53 -9.45 -33.64
CA ARG A 1177 16.23 -8.92 -33.21
C ARG A 1177 16.01 -7.50 -33.69
N ASP A 1178 16.98 -6.60 -33.50
CA ASP A 1178 16.83 -5.19 -33.89
C ASP A 1178 16.75 -4.99 -35.41
N ASN A 1179 17.47 -5.79 -36.20
CA ASN A 1179 17.40 -5.74 -37.67
C ASN A 1179 16.06 -6.22 -38.21
N TRP A 1180 15.48 -7.27 -37.62
CA TRP A 1180 14.24 -7.87 -38.10
C TRP A 1180 12.99 -7.29 -37.46
N LYS A 1181 13.09 -6.65 -36.29
CA LYS A 1181 11.96 -6.06 -35.55
C LYS A 1181 11.07 -5.16 -36.41
N PRO A 1182 11.58 -4.22 -37.25
CA PRO A 1182 10.73 -3.43 -38.15
C PRO A 1182 9.92 -4.28 -39.13
N TYR A 1183 10.54 -5.28 -39.76
CA TYR A 1183 9.88 -6.18 -40.70
C TYR A 1183 8.86 -7.08 -39.99
N ALA A 1184 9.25 -7.66 -38.84
CA ALA A 1184 8.40 -8.50 -37.99
C ALA A 1184 7.15 -7.77 -37.49
N SER A 1185 7.30 -6.52 -37.02
CA SER A 1185 6.17 -5.66 -36.66
C SER A 1185 5.27 -5.35 -37.86
N ALA A 1186 5.86 -5.02 -39.01
CA ALA A 1186 5.11 -4.70 -40.23
C ALA A 1186 4.32 -5.89 -40.78
N ILE A 1187 4.90 -7.09 -40.79
CA ILE A 1187 4.22 -8.29 -41.29
C ILE A 1187 3.12 -8.76 -40.34
N ALA A 1188 3.31 -8.65 -39.02
CA ALA A 1188 2.27 -8.94 -38.04
C ALA A 1188 1.10 -7.95 -38.16
N ALA A 1189 1.38 -6.65 -38.26
CA ALA A 1189 0.36 -5.62 -38.45
C ALA A 1189 -0.38 -5.77 -39.79
N ARG A 1190 0.33 -6.15 -40.87
CA ARG A 1190 -0.26 -6.53 -42.17
C ARG A 1190 -1.30 -7.62 -41.98
N PHE A 1191 -0.91 -8.74 -41.38
CA PHE A 1191 -1.80 -9.86 -41.17
C PHE A 1191 -3.02 -9.47 -40.35
N VAL A 1192 -2.83 -8.79 -39.21
CA VAL A 1192 -3.92 -8.37 -38.31
C VAL A 1192 -4.93 -7.48 -39.04
N VAL A 1193 -4.48 -6.43 -39.72
CA VAL A 1193 -5.38 -5.46 -40.35
C VAL A 1193 -6.09 -6.06 -41.57
N ASP A 1194 -5.40 -6.84 -42.40
CA ASP A 1194 -6.02 -7.49 -43.55
C ASP A 1194 -7.03 -8.55 -43.11
N TRP A 1195 -6.73 -9.29 -42.05
CA TRP A 1195 -7.64 -10.27 -41.48
C TRP A 1195 -8.90 -9.61 -40.93
N ILE A 1196 -8.78 -8.50 -40.18
CA ILE A 1196 -9.94 -7.71 -39.70
C ILE A 1196 -10.74 -7.14 -40.86
N ALA A 1197 -10.07 -6.69 -41.94
CA ALA A 1197 -10.74 -6.16 -43.12
C ALA A 1197 -11.47 -7.23 -43.94
N SER A 1198 -11.07 -8.50 -43.82
CA SER A 1198 -11.60 -9.60 -44.62
C SER A 1198 -13.03 -10.00 -44.25
N ASP A 1199 -13.68 -10.75 -45.14
CA ASP A 1199 -14.96 -11.42 -44.88
C ASP A 1199 -14.86 -12.56 -43.85
N ARG A 1200 -13.64 -12.92 -43.42
CA ARG A 1200 -13.38 -13.98 -42.44
C ARG A 1200 -13.44 -13.49 -41.00
N TRP A 1201 -13.37 -12.18 -40.75
CA TRP A 1201 -13.48 -11.67 -39.38
C TRP A 1201 -14.82 -12.08 -38.73
N PRO A 1202 -14.86 -12.57 -37.47
CA PRO A 1202 -16.03 -13.30 -36.95
C PRO A 1202 -17.36 -12.54 -36.91
N LEU A 1203 -17.34 -11.22 -36.72
CA LEU A 1203 -18.55 -10.40 -36.62
C LEU A 1203 -18.41 -9.10 -37.42
N ALA A 1204 -19.47 -8.71 -38.12
CA ALA A 1204 -19.55 -7.42 -38.81
C ALA A 1204 -19.46 -6.22 -37.84
N PRO A 1205 -19.05 -5.01 -38.29
CA PRO A 1205 -19.00 -3.80 -37.47
C PRO A 1205 -20.34 -3.49 -36.77
N ARG A 1206 -20.29 -2.96 -35.54
CA ARG A 1206 -21.50 -2.52 -34.81
C ARG A 1206 -22.14 -1.36 -35.57
N SER A 1207 -23.44 -1.42 -35.85
CA SER A 1207 -24.20 -0.31 -36.45
C SER A 1207 -24.17 0.91 -35.52
N ALA A 1208 -24.02 2.12 -36.09
CA ALA A 1208 -24.23 3.36 -35.36
C ALA A 1208 -25.74 3.51 -35.09
N SER A 1209 -26.26 3.00 -33.98
CA SER A 1209 -27.67 3.12 -33.65
C SER A 1209 -28.00 4.53 -33.15
N GLN A 1210 -28.92 5.16 -33.87
CA GLN A 1210 -29.82 6.24 -33.43
C GLN A 1210 -30.36 5.98 -32.01
N GLY A 1211 -30.68 7.07 -31.31
CA GLY A 1211 -31.28 7.03 -29.99
C GLY A 1211 -32.67 6.38 -29.93
N ASN A 1212 -32.98 5.92 -28.72
CA ASN A 1212 -34.26 5.47 -28.16
C ASN A 1212 -34.86 4.12 -28.59
N GLY A 1213 -35.01 3.26 -27.58
CA GLY A 1213 -36.25 2.55 -27.22
C GLY A 1213 -36.94 1.68 -28.27
N ALA A 1214 -36.80 0.35 -28.15
CA ALA A 1214 -37.88 -0.62 -28.39
C ALA A 1214 -37.44 -2.02 -27.91
N ALA A 1215 -38.43 -2.81 -27.53
CA ALA A 1215 -38.34 -4.10 -26.86
C ALA A 1215 -38.08 -5.31 -27.79
N ARG A 1216 -37.81 -6.46 -27.14
CA ARG A 1216 -37.94 -7.87 -27.60
C ARG A 1216 -36.87 -8.35 -28.60
N ASP A 1217 -36.37 -9.59 -28.55
CA ASP A 1217 -36.85 -10.89 -28.03
C ASP A 1217 -35.80 -11.63 -27.20
#